data_AF-J2SRA4-F1
#
_entry.id   AF-J2SRA4-F1
#
_cell.length_a   1.000
_cell.length_b   1.000
_cell.length_c   1.000
_cell.angle_alpha   90.00
_cell.angle_beta   90.00
_cell.angle_gamma   90.00
#
_symmetry.space_group_name_H-M   'P 1'
#
loop_
_entity.id
_entity.type
_entity.pdbx_description
1 polymer ?
#
loop_
_entity_poly.entity_id
_entity_poly.type
_entity_poly.pdbx_seq_one_letter_code
_entity_poly.pdbx_strand_id
1 'polypeptide(L)'
;MKKILISFSALFVVGLLHAQATNTENYIQTRTYLEGVTTSSTTARQVQSVQYFDGLGRPKQVVNVKASPLGRDVVTHIEYDGFGRQVKDYLPVPQSQTLNGAIVPTPLSNATQADIYGPEKIYAEKTLENSPLDRILEQKQVGTAWSTKPVKFQYDANIQADYVRKYETTTTWDTAGKMTVSTIQLLQYFLPSSLYKNTITDEDGNKTIEFKNGQGQVVLVRKVVSATENADTYYVYNEYNQLAFVIPPASPATLDDTALNNFCYQYRYDGRNRLVEKKLPGKGWEYMVYDKADRLIMTQDANMKVSGNWLFTKYDKFSRVVYTGIADIGAQFNRGQVQFSADYYISQGQPSSEERNQAGFTNSGMTIYYGNTVYPTTVAKVLSINYYDTYPTGTPAIPTLVLGQNVLPQNAQSSNVSTKSLPVASYVKNIEDDNWTKAYTWYDMRGRVIGTHSVNHLGGYTKTETELDFAGIPQKVNTYHKRLAADTEKTTKEVFTYDHQNRLLTHTHQIGSGSVEYLTQNKYNELSQLESKKVGGISAATPLQTVDYKYNIRGWMTKINDPATLDGKLFGYEIKYTNPVFSGTAPGRFNGNIAEIDWKSSMDGVLRRYDYQYDALNRLGKGTYSEPGSSLIYNNYFNEELTYDLNGNILTLKRLSKPSSGTVAESIDNLVYNYYNGNQSNRLQKITLPTGVTNNPSGYNALGNTIGYDDNGNMTDQLDKGITKITYNYLNLPNSIKKSTETINYTYRADGVKVGKNSSGIATQTDYLDGFQYETTTGTAVLKFIPTSEGYYNFENNKYIYNYTDHLGNVRLSYTRNDTGIEIIEENNYYPFGLKHERYNNLAGNPSYQYKYNGKELQTETGMYDYGARFYMPDLGRWSVVDPLSELQFAYNPYSYAYGNPMRFNDPTGMIGEDPDPKKIYGPKGGYPIEEVVMTYTKPSPLSFMGINNMNAFHASEDRFAAGIRGSKAALATEKFEKNLAFAMGTFGMGGSNLLASAGWAAFDTYMSYQDEDTQGAVANVQLLAMLIQVRHGNLSKVSSVLDALAAEKGIVISNGITKKGILKVDYLFKDVNDAKNFGAKALGSSKTRIYDGSGKWIGWENKAGDQVYWGHGDWGKGVGSSTFPHLNYNINGQKGHLFLENKINNRGQASEFMSYFNLGK
;
A
#
# COMPACT_ATOMS: atom_id res chain seq x y z
N MET A 1 17.93 42.89 -59.73
CA MET A 1 17.03 42.28 -58.72
C MET A 1 17.41 40.81 -58.40
N LYS A 2 18.69 40.52 -58.13
CA LYS A 2 19.18 39.16 -57.78
C LYS A 2 20.07 39.14 -56.51
N LYS A 3 20.02 40.18 -55.69
CA LYS A 3 20.82 40.29 -54.44
C LYS A 3 19.99 40.46 -53.16
N ILE A 4 18.65 40.47 -53.24
CA ILE A 4 17.76 40.62 -52.06
C ILE A 4 17.15 39.27 -51.61
N LEU A 5 17.16 38.24 -52.47
CA LEU A 5 16.58 36.92 -52.13
C LEU A 5 17.51 36.00 -51.33
N ILE A 6 18.83 36.24 -51.30
CA ILE A 6 19.78 35.40 -50.54
C ILE A 6 19.82 35.78 -49.05
N SER A 7 19.48 37.03 -48.70
CA SER A 7 19.46 37.48 -47.29
C SER A 7 18.21 37.01 -46.53
N PHE A 8 17.09 36.77 -47.24
CA PHE A 8 15.87 36.23 -46.62
C PHE A 8 15.91 34.70 -46.43
N SER A 9 16.66 33.97 -47.26
CA SER A 9 16.89 32.53 -47.05
C SER A 9 17.85 32.23 -45.90
N ALA A 10 18.80 33.14 -45.59
CA ALA A 10 19.64 33.02 -44.40
C ALA A 10 18.90 33.35 -43.10
N LEU A 11 17.92 34.27 -43.11
CA LEU A 11 17.10 34.56 -41.93
C LEU A 11 16.06 33.48 -41.60
N PHE A 12 15.58 32.71 -42.59
CA PHE A 12 14.63 31.61 -42.36
C PHE A 12 15.28 30.30 -41.88
N VAL A 13 16.61 30.16 -42.01
CA VAL A 13 17.35 29.00 -41.46
C VAL A 13 17.84 29.26 -40.02
N VAL A 14 17.88 30.52 -39.56
CA VAL A 14 18.21 30.87 -38.17
C VAL A 14 16.99 30.79 -37.23
N GLY A 15 15.78 30.62 -37.79
CA GLY A 15 14.52 30.50 -37.03
C GLY A 15 14.16 29.10 -36.51
N LEU A 16 14.99 28.07 -36.74
CA LEU A 16 14.75 26.69 -36.30
C LEU A 16 15.65 26.23 -35.13
N LEU A 17 16.31 27.15 -34.44
CA LEU A 17 17.16 26.82 -33.29
C LEU A 17 16.49 27.16 -31.95
N HIS A 18 15.35 26.57 -31.63
CA HIS A 18 14.89 26.52 -30.24
C HIS A 18 14.10 25.23 -29.97
N ALA A 19 14.79 24.24 -29.38
CA ALA A 19 14.27 23.27 -28.40
C ALA A 19 15.20 22.05 -28.18
N GLN A 20 16.36 21.95 -28.83
CA GLN A 20 17.26 20.81 -28.64
C GLN A 20 18.22 20.99 -27.45
N ALA A 21 18.19 20.07 -26.48
CA ALA A 21 19.16 20.02 -25.38
C ALA A 21 20.58 19.74 -25.90
N THR A 22 20.68 19.02 -27.02
CA THR A 22 21.89 18.85 -27.85
C THR A 22 21.49 18.59 -29.31
N ASN A 23 22.34 18.97 -30.27
CA ASN A 23 22.13 18.66 -31.70
C ASN A 23 22.80 17.34 -32.14
N THR A 24 23.37 16.59 -31.19
CA THR A 24 24.26 15.44 -31.47
C THR A 24 23.69 14.12 -30.96
N GLU A 25 22.66 14.15 -30.13
CA GLU A 25 22.14 12.96 -29.43
C GLU A 25 20.62 12.90 -29.48
N ASN A 26 20.08 11.68 -29.59
CA ASN A 26 18.66 11.43 -29.41
C ASN A 26 18.32 11.50 -27.91
N TYR A 27 17.23 12.18 -27.57
CA TYR A 27 16.78 12.29 -26.18
C TYR A 27 15.26 12.46 -26.06
N ILE A 28 14.73 12.11 -24.90
CA ILE A 28 13.38 12.46 -24.45
C ILE A 28 13.53 13.43 -23.28
N GLN A 29 12.83 14.57 -23.36
CA GLN A 29 12.80 15.55 -22.27
C GLN A 29 11.39 15.60 -21.68
N THR A 30 11.32 15.37 -20.38
CA THR A 30 10.09 15.47 -19.60
C THR A 30 10.17 16.71 -18.72
N ARG A 31 9.13 17.55 -18.74
CA ARG A 31 8.98 18.72 -17.88
C ARG A 31 7.65 18.67 -17.16
N THR A 32 7.70 18.81 -15.84
CA THR A 32 6.53 18.91 -14.98
C THR A 32 6.55 20.25 -14.29
N TYR A 33 5.64 21.14 -14.68
CA TYR A 33 5.52 22.45 -14.07
C TYR A 33 4.92 22.33 -12.66
N LEU A 34 5.60 22.97 -11.71
CA LEU A 34 5.18 23.09 -10.31
C LEU A 34 4.48 24.42 -10.03
N GLU A 35 4.29 25.25 -11.05
CA GLU A 35 3.55 26.50 -11.02
C GLU A 35 2.74 26.68 -12.30
N GLY A 36 1.74 27.56 -12.25
CA GLY A 36 0.86 27.80 -13.37
C GLY A 36 1.56 28.56 -14.49
N VAL A 37 1.58 27.97 -15.67
CA VAL A 37 2.08 28.60 -16.90
C VAL A 37 1.02 28.54 -17.99
N THR A 38 0.85 29.62 -18.73
CA THR A 38 -0.06 29.68 -19.90
C THR A 38 0.65 29.34 -21.21
N THR A 39 1.98 29.41 -21.21
CA THR A 39 2.87 29.03 -22.32
C THR A 39 4.14 28.42 -21.73
N SER A 40 4.88 27.64 -22.54
CA SER A 40 6.13 27.00 -22.09
C SER A 40 7.12 28.04 -21.54
N SER A 41 7.67 27.79 -20.35
CA SER A 41 8.56 28.72 -19.65
C SER A 41 9.78 27.99 -19.08
N THR A 42 10.97 28.51 -19.35
CA THR A 42 12.22 27.96 -18.81
C THR A 42 12.53 28.47 -17.41
N THR A 43 11.90 29.56 -16.98
CA THR A 43 12.09 30.15 -15.64
C THR A 43 11.04 29.69 -14.65
N ALA A 44 9.96 29.08 -15.13
CA ALA A 44 8.92 28.58 -14.26
C ALA A 44 9.44 27.44 -13.39
N ARG A 45 9.00 27.40 -12.13
CA ARG A 45 9.31 26.30 -11.21
C ARG A 45 8.84 24.98 -11.81
N GLN A 46 9.76 24.04 -11.99
CA GLN A 46 9.50 22.77 -12.68
C GLN A 46 10.47 21.67 -12.25
N VAL A 47 10.02 20.42 -12.36
CA VAL A 47 10.88 19.23 -12.34
C VAL A 47 11.17 18.86 -13.79
N GLN A 48 12.44 18.62 -14.10
CA GLN A 48 12.86 18.30 -15.46
C GLN A 48 13.80 17.10 -15.46
N SER A 49 13.57 16.19 -16.41
CA SER A 49 14.48 15.08 -16.71
C SER A 49 14.77 15.03 -18.21
N VAL A 50 15.99 14.67 -18.57
CA VAL A 50 16.42 14.42 -19.95
C VAL A 50 17.04 13.03 -20.02
N GLN A 51 16.42 12.12 -20.76
CA GLN A 51 16.92 10.78 -21.01
C GLN A 51 17.57 10.74 -22.40
N TYR A 52 18.86 10.47 -22.45
CA TYR A 52 19.64 10.32 -23.67
C TYR A 52 19.72 8.87 -24.10
N PHE A 53 19.69 8.64 -25.41
CA PHE A 53 19.74 7.31 -26.02
C PHE A 53 21.03 7.11 -26.82
N ASP A 54 21.43 5.85 -26.97
CA ASP A 54 22.47 5.45 -27.92
C ASP A 54 21.91 5.28 -29.35
N GLY A 55 22.77 4.91 -30.30
CA GLY A 55 22.38 4.69 -31.70
C GLY A 55 21.42 3.51 -31.94
N LEU A 56 21.13 2.72 -30.91
CA LEU A 56 20.15 1.62 -30.93
C LEU A 56 18.85 1.97 -30.19
N GLY A 57 18.71 3.22 -29.73
CA GLY A 57 17.53 3.67 -29.00
C GLY A 57 17.48 3.20 -27.55
N ARG A 58 18.61 2.76 -26.97
CA ARG A 58 18.68 2.35 -25.56
C ARG A 58 19.12 3.51 -24.66
N PRO A 59 18.54 3.71 -23.48
CA PRO A 59 18.96 4.77 -22.56
C PRO A 59 20.43 4.66 -22.15
N LYS A 60 21.23 5.71 -22.31
CA LYS A 60 22.66 5.73 -21.90
C LYS A 60 22.95 6.70 -20.76
N GLN A 61 22.09 7.69 -20.56
CA GLN A 61 22.22 8.66 -19.48
C GLN A 61 20.88 9.30 -19.18
N VAL A 62 20.59 9.50 -17.90
CA VAL A 62 19.43 10.26 -17.43
C VAL A 62 19.95 11.47 -16.64
N VAL A 63 19.54 12.67 -17.02
CA VAL A 63 19.92 13.92 -16.36
C VAL A 63 18.68 14.53 -15.70
N ASN A 64 18.60 14.45 -14.38
CA ASN A 64 17.61 15.20 -13.60
C ASN A 64 18.13 16.62 -13.38
N VAL A 65 17.50 17.58 -14.06
CA VAL A 65 18.03 18.94 -14.20
C VAL A 65 17.79 19.75 -12.94
N LYS A 66 18.87 20.29 -12.38
CA LYS A 66 18.86 21.07 -11.13
C LYS A 66 18.14 20.36 -9.97
N ALA A 67 18.17 19.03 -9.94
CA ALA A 67 17.40 18.24 -8.99
C ALA A 67 18.00 18.19 -7.58
N SER A 68 19.28 18.47 -7.40
CA SER A 68 19.90 18.56 -6.06
C SER A 68 19.49 19.84 -5.30
N PRO A 69 19.66 19.92 -3.97
CA PRO A 69 19.39 21.12 -3.17
C PRO A 69 20.13 22.37 -3.64
N LEU A 70 21.39 22.26 -4.06
CA LEU A 70 22.15 23.39 -4.59
C LEU A 70 21.85 23.70 -6.06
N GLY A 71 20.82 23.07 -6.65
CA GLY A 71 20.42 23.32 -8.03
C GLY A 71 21.38 22.76 -9.08
N ARG A 72 22.14 21.72 -8.73
CA ARG A 72 23.02 20.98 -9.65
C ARG A 72 22.27 19.82 -10.31
N ASP A 73 22.72 19.42 -11.49
CA ASP A 73 22.14 18.27 -12.19
C ASP A 73 22.49 16.96 -11.47
N VAL A 74 21.57 16.01 -11.43
CA VAL A 74 21.79 14.68 -10.86
C VAL A 74 21.71 13.66 -11.97
N VAL A 75 22.81 12.97 -12.24
CA VAL A 75 22.97 12.16 -13.44
C VAL A 75 23.03 10.68 -13.10
N THR A 76 22.19 9.88 -13.76
CA THR A 76 22.29 8.42 -13.72
C THR A 76 22.96 7.94 -14.99
N HIS A 77 24.10 7.27 -14.84
CA HIS A 77 24.82 6.66 -15.94
C HIS A 77 24.28 5.25 -16.22
N ILE A 78 24.12 4.90 -17.50
CA ILE A 78 23.68 3.58 -17.91
C ILE A 78 24.69 3.06 -18.93
N GLU A 79 25.20 1.86 -18.69
CA GLU A 79 26.09 1.17 -19.61
C GLU A 79 25.59 -0.25 -19.89
N TYR A 80 25.89 -0.71 -21.11
CA TYR A 80 25.53 -2.04 -21.58
C TYR A 80 26.80 -2.83 -21.90
N ASP A 81 26.73 -4.14 -21.69
CA ASP A 81 27.78 -5.04 -22.16
C ASP A 81 27.76 -5.20 -23.70
N GLY A 82 28.69 -6.00 -24.23
CA GLY A 82 28.78 -6.26 -25.68
C GLY A 82 27.56 -6.96 -26.30
N PHE A 83 26.65 -7.50 -25.49
CA PHE A 83 25.39 -8.12 -25.92
C PHE A 83 24.19 -7.19 -25.74
N GLY A 84 24.39 -5.97 -25.23
CA GLY A 84 23.34 -4.99 -25.03
C GLY A 84 22.54 -5.14 -23.73
N ARG A 85 23.10 -5.86 -22.75
CA ARG A 85 22.45 -6.11 -21.45
C ARG A 85 22.99 -5.15 -20.39
N GLN A 86 22.12 -4.66 -19.51
CA GLN A 86 22.51 -3.79 -18.41
C GLN A 86 22.98 -4.61 -17.19
N VAL A 87 24.27 -4.90 -17.16
CA VAL A 87 24.90 -5.70 -16.09
C VAL A 87 25.26 -4.88 -14.85
N LYS A 88 25.25 -3.55 -14.95
CA LYS A 88 25.53 -2.65 -13.83
C LYS A 88 24.45 -1.60 -13.68
N ASP A 89 24.07 -1.37 -12.43
CA ASP A 89 23.09 -0.35 -12.05
C ASP A 89 23.80 0.71 -11.19
N TYR A 90 24.12 1.87 -11.77
CA TYR A 90 24.82 2.96 -11.08
C TYR A 90 23.89 3.79 -10.21
N LEU A 91 24.42 4.28 -9.09
CA LEU A 91 23.76 5.30 -8.29
C LEU A 91 23.79 6.66 -9.01
N PRO A 92 22.74 7.50 -8.86
CA PRO A 92 22.73 8.85 -9.41
C PRO A 92 23.82 9.72 -8.79
N VAL A 93 24.57 10.46 -9.62
CA VAL A 93 25.69 11.30 -9.19
C VAL A 93 25.32 12.78 -9.37
N PRO A 94 25.21 13.57 -8.28
CA PRO A 94 25.16 15.02 -8.36
C PRO A 94 26.42 15.58 -9.04
N GLN A 95 26.23 16.47 -10.00
CA GLN A 95 27.32 17.09 -10.75
C GLN A 95 27.81 18.35 -10.05
N SER A 96 29.01 18.85 -10.39
CA SER A 96 29.58 20.06 -9.77
C SER A 96 28.84 21.35 -10.16
N GLN A 97 28.21 21.36 -11.34
CA GLN A 97 27.39 22.45 -11.86
C GLN A 97 26.22 21.87 -12.67
N THR A 98 25.25 22.72 -13.01
CA THR A 98 24.18 22.37 -13.96
C THR A 98 24.61 22.64 -15.39
N LEU A 99 24.36 21.70 -16.29
CA LEU A 99 24.45 21.91 -17.75
C LEU A 99 23.05 22.11 -18.37
N ASN A 100 22.05 22.44 -17.53
CA ASN A 100 20.66 22.64 -17.91
C ASN A 100 20.07 21.46 -18.71
N GLY A 101 20.48 20.23 -18.39
CA GLY A 101 20.02 19.02 -19.06
C GLY A 101 20.81 18.58 -20.27
N ALA A 102 21.87 19.30 -20.66
CA ALA A 102 22.81 18.79 -21.67
C ALA A 102 23.48 17.49 -21.18
N ILE A 103 23.88 16.64 -22.11
CA ILE A 103 24.59 15.40 -21.80
C ILE A 103 25.91 15.71 -21.07
N VAL A 104 26.18 14.96 -20.00
CA VAL A 104 27.40 15.10 -19.21
C VAL A 104 28.45 14.12 -19.74
N PRO A 105 29.61 14.58 -20.25
CA PRO A 105 30.60 13.69 -20.87
C PRO A 105 31.25 12.70 -19.89
N THR A 106 31.53 13.13 -18.65
CA THR A 106 32.16 12.29 -17.61
C THR A 106 31.24 12.19 -16.39
N PRO A 107 30.09 11.51 -16.50
CA PRO A 107 29.01 11.59 -15.50
C PRO A 107 29.40 11.03 -14.13
N LEU A 108 30.43 10.18 -14.07
CA LEU A 108 30.89 9.53 -12.84
C LEU A 108 32.03 10.29 -12.13
N SER A 109 32.58 11.36 -12.70
CA SER A 109 33.80 12.01 -12.17
C SER A 109 33.63 12.60 -10.76
N ASN A 110 32.39 12.98 -10.40
CA ASN A 110 32.08 13.56 -9.09
C ASN A 110 31.73 12.51 -8.03
N ALA A 111 31.55 11.24 -8.40
CA ALA A 111 31.13 10.19 -7.47
C ALA A 111 32.08 10.03 -6.27
N THR A 112 33.39 10.25 -6.48
CA THR A 112 34.42 10.04 -5.46
C THR A 112 34.51 11.18 -4.43
N GLN A 113 33.71 12.24 -4.56
CA GLN A 113 33.67 13.31 -3.58
C GLN A 113 33.11 12.79 -2.24
N ALA A 114 33.72 13.21 -1.13
CA ALA A 114 33.42 12.68 0.20
C ALA A 114 31.99 12.98 0.67
N ASP A 115 31.39 14.07 0.20
CA ASP A 115 30.02 14.51 0.47
C ASP A 115 28.97 13.83 -0.45
N ILE A 116 29.42 13.01 -1.41
CA ILE A 116 28.56 12.22 -2.31
C ILE A 116 28.67 10.73 -1.96
N TYR A 117 29.69 10.03 -2.48
CA TYR A 117 29.90 8.60 -2.20
C TYR A 117 31.31 8.27 -1.70
N GLY A 118 32.27 9.20 -1.76
CA GLY A 118 33.66 8.94 -1.39
C GLY A 118 34.26 7.76 -2.18
N PRO A 119 35.16 6.97 -1.57
CA PRO A 119 35.84 5.86 -2.26
C PRO A 119 34.99 4.58 -2.41
N GLU A 120 33.66 4.67 -2.30
CA GLU A 120 32.76 3.51 -2.31
C GLU A 120 32.45 2.98 -3.73
N LYS A 121 32.04 1.71 -3.81
CA LYS A 121 31.49 1.13 -5.06
C LYS A 121 30.08 1.66 -5.34
N ILE A 122 29.91 2.50 -6.35
CA ILE A 122 28.64 3.19 -6.64
C ILE A 122 27.68 2.44 -7.58
N TYR A 123 27.90 1.16 -7.86
CA TYR A 123 27.02 0.37 -8.73
C TYR A 123 26.76 -1.02 -8.17
N ALA A 124 25.54 -1.49 -8.38
CA ALA A 124 25.25 -2.92 -8.26
C ALA A 124 25.70 -3.62 -9.55
N GLU A 125 26.10 -4.87 -9.44
CA GLU A 125 26.69 -5.63 -10.54
C GLU A 125 26.07 -7.02 -10.61
N LYS A 126 25.62 -7.42 -11.80
CA LYS A 126 24.97 -8.68 -12.08
C LYS A 126 25.92 -9.57 -12.89
N THR A 127 26.09 -10.80 -12.44
CA THR A 127 26.68 -11.87 -13.25
C THR A 127 25.52 -12.66 -13.85
N LEU A 128 25.48 -12.73 -15.17
CA LEU A 128 24.43 -13.43 -15.91
C LEU A 128 24.92 -14.80 -16.38
N GLU A 129 23.99 -15.73 -16.52
CA GLU A 129 24.23 -17.01 -17.19
C GLU A 129 24.58 -16.76 -18.66
N ASN A 130 25.52 -17.54 -19.20
CA ASN A 130 25.83 -17.53 -20.63
C ASN A 130 24.78 -18.33 -21.42
N SER A 131 23.52 -17.90 -21.36
CA SER A 131 22.38 -18.50 -22.06
C SER A 131 21.49 -17.41 -22.65
N PRO A 132 20.67 -17.72 -23.69
CA PRO A 132 19.71 -16.76 -24.24
C PRO A 132 18.64 -16.26 -23.24
N LEU A 133 18.55 -16.88 -22.06
CA LEU A 133 17.60 -16.51 -21.03
C LEU A 133 18.13 -15.38 -20.12
N ASP A 134 19.44 -15.07 -20.18
CA ASP A 134 20.08 -14.00 -19.40
C ASP A 134 19.74 -14.03 -17.90
N ARG A 135 19.61 -15.24 -17.34
CA ARG A 135 19.24 -15.42 -15.93
C ARG A 135 20.37 -14.92 -15.03
N ILE A 136 20.02 -14.24 -13.95
CA ILE A 136 21.00 -13.71 -12.99
C ILE A 136 21.55 -14.88 -12.18
N LEU A 137 22.87 -15.04 -12.09
CA LEU A 137 23.54 -16.02 -11.24
C LEU A 137 24.05 -15.39 -9.94
N GLU A 138 24.57 -14.17 -10.00
CA GLU A 138 25.02 -13.42 -8.84
C GLU A 138 24.66 -11.94 -8.97
N GLN A 139 24.37 -11.28 -7.85
CA GLN A 139 24.22 -9.83 -7.78
C GLN A 139 24.99 -9.28 -6.59
N LYS A 140 26.02 -8.47 -6.87
CA LYS A 140 26.76 -7.72 -5.85
C LYS A 140 26.12 -6.35 -5.70
N GLN A 141 25.70 -6.00 -4.49
CA GLN A 141 25.08 -4.70 -4.21
C GLN A 141 26.11 -3.57 -4.22
N VAL A 142 25.62 -2.33 -4.24
CA VAL A 142 26.44 -1.11 -4.08
C VAL A 142 27.18 -1.13 -2.74
N GLY A 143 28.34 -0.48 -2.71
CA GLY A 143 29.22 -0.34 -1.56
C GLY A 143 30.36 -1.37 -1.52
N THR A 144 31.54 -0.92 -1.10
CA THR A 144 32.76 -1.73 -1.07
C THR A 144 32.59 -2.95 -0.15
N ALA A 145 31.89 -2.77 0.97
CA ALA A 145 31.59 -3.85 1.93
C ALA A 145 30.78 -5.01 1.31
N TRP A 146 29.96 -4.77 0.27
CA TRP A 146 29.14 -5.78 -0.40
C TRP A 146 29.84 -6.48 -1.57
N SER A 147 31.03 -6.04 -1.96
CA SER A 147 31.72 -6.55 -3.16
C SER A 147 32.09 -8.05 -3.06
N THR A 148 32.23 -8.57 -1.84
CA THR A 148 32.49 -9.99 -1.54
C THR A 148 31.27 -10.71 -0.98
N LYS A 149 30.10 -10.06 -0.95
CA LYS A 149 28.84 -10.56 -0.38
C LYS A 149 27.72 -10.55 -1.43
N PRO A 150 27.85 -11.32 -2.53
CA PRO A 150 26.82 -11.38 -3.56
C PRO A 150 25.56 -12.10 -3.05
N VAL A 151 24.40 -11.63 -3.49
CA VAL A 151 23.20 -12.47 -3.55
C VAL A 151 23.41 -13.49 -4.67
N LYS A 152 23.18 -14.77 -4.38
CA LYS A 152 23.38 -15.85 -5.36
C LYS A 152 22.05 -16.47 -5.76
N PHE A 153 21.94 -16.81 -7.03
CA PHE A 153 20.75 -17.41 -7.64
C PHE A 153 21.15 -18.73 -8.29
N GLN A 154 20.40 -19.79 -8.02
CA GLN A 154 20.59 -21.10 -8.62
C GLN A 154 19.26 -21.59 -9.19
N TYR A 155 19.31 -22.19 -10.37
CA TYR A 155 18.14 -22.67 -11.10
C TYR A 155 18.34 -24.14 -11.44
N ASP A 156 17.65 -24.99 -10.70
CA ASP A 156 17.79 -26.44 -10.78
C ASP A 156 16.41 -27.10 -10.99
N ALA A 157 16.45 -28.41 -11.14
CA ALA A 157 15.29 -29.27 -10.96
C ALA A 157 15.34 -29.90 -9.55
N ASN A 158 14.18 -30.24 -8.98
CA ASN A 158 14.17 -30.94 -7.70
C ASN A 158 14.84 -32.33 -7.79
N ILE A 159 15.53 -32.73 -6.73
CA ILE A 159 16.19 -34.04 -6.61
C ILE A 159 15.55 -34.85 -5.48
N GLN A 160 15.86 -36.15 -5.42
CA GLN A 160 15.32 -37.05 -4.39
C GLN A 160 15.62 -36.55 -2.96
N ALA A 161 16.82 -36.03 -2.74
CA ALA A 161 17.27 -35.52 -1.44
C ALA A 161 16.58 -34.21 -1.01
N ASP A 162 15.77 -33.57 -1.87
CA ASP A 162 14.99 -32.40 -1.47
C ASP A 162 13.78 -32.79 -0.60
N TYR A 163 13.32 -34.05 -0.65
CA TYR A 163 12.17 -34.54 0.12
C TYR A 163 10.95 -33.60 0.06
N VAL A 164 10.63 -33.07 -1.13
CA VAL A 164 9.46 -32.18 -1.31
C VAL A 164 8.19 -33.01 -1.22
N ARG A 165 7.38 -32.76 -0.20
CA ARG A 165 6.12 -33.49 0.03
C ARG A 165 5.11 -33.19 -1.08
N LYS A 166 4.43 -34.23 -1.56
CA LYS A 166 3.31 -34.15 -2.49
C LYS A 166 2.02 -34.37 -1.73
N TYR A 167 1.37 -33.26 -1.39
CA TYR A 167 0.01 -33.26 -0.89
C TYR A 167 -0.96 -33.39 -2.06
N GLU A 168 -1.96 -34.27 -1.92
CA GLU A 168 -3.06 -34.38 -2.85
C GLU A 168 -4.37 -34.03 -2.17
N THR A 169 -5.26 -33.41 -2.94
CA THR A 169 -6.62 -33.11 -2.51
C THR A 169 -7.61 -34.06 -3.15
N THR A 170 -8.71 -34.28 -2.45
CA THR A 170 -9.94 -34.80 -3.06
C THR A 170 -11.00 -33.74 -2.88
N THR A 171 -11.44 -33.12 -3.97
CA THR A 171 -12.46 -32.06 -3.93
C THR A 171 -13.84 -32.57 -4.33
N THR A 172 -14.82 -32.35 -3.46
CA THR A 172 -16.24 -32.53 -3.75
C THR A 172 -16.95 -31.19 -3.90
N TRP A 173 -18.11 -31.20 -4.56
CA TRP A 173 -18.99 -30.04 -4.63
C TRP A 173 -20.09 -30.17 -3.58
N ASP A 174 -20.12 -29.23 -2.63
CA ASP A 174 -21.24 -29.08 -1.71
C ASP A 174 -22.37 -28.30 -2.41
N THR A 175 -23.41 -29.03 -2.81
CA THR A 175 -24.59 -28.47 -3.46
C THR A 175 -25.35 -27.48 -2.57
N ALA A 176 -25.41 -27.72 -1.26
CA ALA A 176 -26.13 -26.85 -0.32
C ALA A 176 -25.35 -25.55 -0.07
N GLY A 177 -24.03 -25.65 0.15
CA GLY A 177 -23.13 -24.51 0.31
C GLY A 177 -22.73 -23.81 -1.00
N LYS A 178 -23.04 -24.41 -2.16
CA LYS A 178 -22.59 -24.00 -3.50
C LYS A 178 -21.09 -23.72 -3.55
N MET A 179 -20.28 -24.67 -3.10
CA MET A 179 -18.85 -24.49 -2.98
C MET A 179 -18.04 -25.78 -3.12
N THR A 180 -16.76 -25.62 -3.36
CA THR A 180 -15.77 -26.69 -3.26
C THR A 180 -15.52 -27.05 -1.80
N VAL A 181 -15.43 -28.34 -1.49
CA VAL A 181 -14.93 -28.84 -0.21
C VAL A 181 -13.79 -29.81 -0.52
N SER A 182 -12.58 -29.45 -0.09
CA SER A 182 -11.39 -30.27 -0.29
C SER A 182 -11.02 -31.00 0.99
N THR A 183 -10.62 -32.26 0.88
CA THR A 183 -9.81 -32.93 1.90
C THR A 183 -8.35 -32.98 1.43
N ILE A 184 -7.42 -33.23 2.35
CA ILE A 184 -5.99 -33.28 2.07
C ILE A 184 -5.38 -34.55 2.64
N GLN A 185 -4.47 -35.16 1.89
CA GLN A 185 -3.65 -36.26 2.37
C GLN A 185 -2.21 -36.13 1.84
N LEU A 186 -1.26 -36.61 2.64
CA LEU A 186 0.12 -36.76 2.20
C LEU A 186 0.25 -38.09 1.46
N LEU A 187 0.49 -38.05 0.15
CA LEU A 187 0.63 -39.27 -0.65
C LEU A 187 2.07 -39.79 -0.61
N GLN A 188 3.00 -38.97 -1.08
CA GLN A 188 4.41 -39.33 -1.27
C GLN A 188 5.28 -38.06 -1.40
N TYR A 189 6.52 -38.21 -1.82
CA TYR A 189 7.37 -37.10 -2.26
C TYR A 189 7.27 -36.90 -3.78
N PHE A 190 7.48 -35.67 -4.25
CA PHE A 190 7.62 -35.42 -5.69
C PHE A 190 8.81 -36.18 -6.27
N LEU A 191 8.63 -36.77 -7.45
CA LEU A 191 9.70 -37.45 -8.18
C LEU A 191 10.80 -36.45 -8.58
N PRO A 192 12.07 -36.87 -8.70
CA PRO A 192 13.13 -36.03 -9.23
C PRO A 192 12.78 -35.44 -10.60
N SER A 193 13.21 -34.22 -10.87
CA SER A 193 12.96 -33.50 -12.13
C SER A 193 11.49 -33.24 -12.49
N SER A 194 10.60 -33.18 -11.50
CA SER A 194 9.19 -32.84 -11.70
C SER A 194 8.82 -31.41 -11.32
N LEU A 195 9.70 -30.72 -10.57
CA LEU A 195 9.54 -29.35 -10.11
C LEU A 195 10.74 -28.50 -10.50
N TYR A 196 10.47 -27.24 -10.87
CA TYR A 196 11.50 -26.21 -10.92
C TYR A 196 11.94 -25.86 -9.50
N LYS A 197 13.24 -25.71 -9.29
CA LYS A 197 13.86 -25.37 -8.00
C LYS A 197 14.69 -24.11 -8.17
N ASN A 198 14.24 -23.02 -7.56
CA ASN A 198 14.95 -21.74 -7.59
C ASN A 198 15.52 -21.47 -6.19
N THR A 199 16.84 -21.41 -6.06
CA THR A 199 17.51 -21.10 -4.78
C THR A 199 18.05 -19.68 -4.80
N ILE A 200 17.76 -18.92 -3.75
CA ILE A 200 18.33 -17.60 -3.49
C ILE A 200 19.13 -17.69 -2.19
N THR A 201 20.40 -17.29 -2.23
CA THR A 201 21.23 -17.10 -1.04
C THR A 201 21.43 -15.61 -0.83
N ASP A 202 21.05 -15.08 0.33
CA ASP A 202 21.23 -13.67 0.66
C ASP A 202 22.70 -13.32 0.95
N GLU A 203 23.00 -12.03 1.16
CA GLU A 203 24.36 -11.54 1.41
C GLU A 203 24.99 -12.09 2.71
N ASP A 204 24.17 -12.60 3.64
CA ASP A 204 24.60 -13.18 4.92
C ASP A 204 24.67 -14.73 4.86
N GLY A 205 24.33 -15.34 3.73
CA GLY A 205 24.41 -16.79 3.50
C GLY A 205 23.13 -17.56 3.79
N ASN A 206 22.03 -16.89 4.15
CA ASN A 206 20.74 -17.53 4.40
C ASN A 206 20.10 -17.94 3.08
N LYS A 207 19.55 -19.16 3.01
CA LYS A 207 19.00 -19.73 1.78
C LYS A 207 17.49 -19.82 1.81
N THR A 208 16.87 -19.35 0.73
CA THR A 208 15.45 -19.57 0.41
C THR A 208 15.34 -20.35 -0.89
N ILE A 209 14.56 -21.42 -0.91
CA ILE A 209 14.34 -22.29 -2.05
C ILE A 209 12.85 -22.29 -2.39
N GLU A 210 12.53 -21.92 -3.62
CA GLU A 210 11.19 -21.96 -4.17
C GLU A 210 11.06 -23.16 -5.11
N PHE A 211 10.02 -23.98 -4.90
CA PHE A 211 9.67 -25.06 -5.79
C PHE A 211 8.38 -24.75 -6.54
N LYS A 212 8.39 -24.93 -7.86
CA LYS A 212 7.24 -24.70 -8.75
C LYS A 212 6.91 -25.93 -9.58
N ASN A 213 5.63 -26.19 -9.79
CA ASN A 213 5.18 -27.23 -10.70
C ASN A 213 5.26 -26.79 -12.18
N GLY A 214 4.95 -27.69 -13.12
CA GLY A 214 4.97 -27.41 -14.56
C GLY A 214 4.00 -26.32 -15.04
N GLN A 215 3.03 -25.91 -14.21
CA GLN A 215 2.09 -24.81 -14.48
C GLN A 215 2.59 -23.46 -13.92
N GLY A 216 3.76 -23.44 -13.25
CA GLY A 216 4.32 -22.25 -12.62
C GLY A 216 3.75 -21.93 -11.23
N GLN A 217 2.90 -22.80 -10.66
CA GLN A 217 2.39 -22.63 -9.31
C GLN A 217 3.48 -22.98 -8.29
N VAL A 218 3.64 -22.12 -7.27
CA VAL A 218 4.54 -22.38 -6.14
C VAL A 218 3.93 -23.51 -5.30
N VAL A 219 4.66 -24.59 -5.08
CA VAL A 219 4.19 -25.73 -4.26
C VAL A 219 4.83 -25.73 -2.87
N LEU A 220 6.05 -25.19 -2.76
CA LEU A 220 6.81 -25.10 -1.52
C LEU A 220 7.72 -23.86 -1.57
N VAL A 221 7.70 -23.08 -0.51
CA VAL A 221 8.79 -22.14 -0.17
C VAL A 221 9.50 -22.69 1.06
N ARG A 222 10.80 -22.94 0.92
CA ARG A 222 11.66 -23.51 1.96
C ARG A 222 12.69 -22.47 2.40
N LYS A 223 12.77 -22.19 3.69
CA LYS A 223 13.91 -21.47 4.28
C LYS A 223 14.82 -22.46 5.00
N VAL A 224 16.09 -22.48 4.63
CA VAL A 224 17.06 -23.43 5.21
C VAL A 224 17.54 -22.89 6.55
N VAL A 225 17.27 -23.62 7.63
CA VAL A 225 17.67 -23.23 9.00
C VAL A 225 19.03 -23.82 9.34
N SER A 226 19.24 -25.09 9.01
CA SER A 226 20.50 -25.81 9.19
C SER A 226 20.66 -26.91 8.13
N ALA A 227 21.72 -27.71 8.22
CA ALA A 227 21.92 -28.85 7.31
C ALA A 227 20.82 -29.93 7.44
N THR A 228 20.10 -29.96 8.55
CA THR A 228 19.08 -30.99 8.86
C THR A 228 17.68 -30.41 9.12
N GLU A 229 17.52 -29.09 9.14
CA GLU A 229 16.26 -28.42 9.47
C GLU A 229 15.90 -27.35 8.44
N ASN A 230 14.64 -27.36 8.01
CA ASN A 230 14.06 -26.42 7.07
C ASN A 230 12.73 -25.91 7.60
N ALA A 231 12.46 -24.62 7.38
CA ALA A 231 11.13 -24.05 7.58
C ALA A 231 10.38 -24.07 6.23
N ASP A 232 9.46 -25.01 6.08
CA ASP A 232 8.75 -25.29 4.82
C ASP A 232 7.31 -24.75 4.85
N THR A 233 6.95 -23.88 3.91
CA THR A 233 5.57 -23.46 3.68
C THR A 233 5.03 -24.09 2.40
N TYR A 234 4.06 -25.00 2.52
CA TYR A 234 3.44 -25.68 1.37
C TYR A 234 2.17 -24.97 0.91
N TYR A 235 2.00 -24.92 -0.41
CA TYR A 235 0.82 -24.38 -1.08
C TYR A 235 0.15 -25.51 -1.85
N VAL A 236 -1.07 -25.85 -1.46
CA VAL A 236 -1.76 -27.04 -1.98
C VAL A 236 -2.95 -26.59 -2.82
N TYR A 237 -2.92 -26.96 -4.08
CA TYR A 237 -3.96 -26.63 -5.04
C TYR A 237 -4.88 -27.83 -5.26
N ASN A 238 -6.16 -27.54 -5.46
CA ASN A 238 -7.11 -28.57 -5.85
C ASN A 238 -7.09 -28.88 -7.36
N GLU A 239 -7.91 -29.85 -7.75
CA GLU A 239 -8.08 -30.35 -9.11
C GLU A 239 -8.57 -29.27 -10.10
N TYR A 240 -9.06 -28.13 -9.58
CA TYR A 240 -9.49 -26.96 -10.34
C TYR A 240 -8.43 -25.84 -10.40
N ASN A 241 -7.20 -26.11 -9.95
CA ASN A 241 -6.09 -25.16 -9.82
C ASN A 241 -6.35 -24.01 -8.82
N GLN A 242 -7.26 -24.20 -7.87
CA GLN A 242 -7.55 -23.24 -6.80
C GLN A 242 -6.69 -23.56 -5.57
N LEU A 243 -6.15 -22.54 -4.90
CA LEU A 243 -5.37 -22.74 -3.66
C LEU A 243 -6.32 -23.19 -2.54
N ALA A 244 -6.26 -24.46 -2.15
CA ALA A 244 -7.17 -25.02 -1.15
C ALA A 244 -6.60 -24.94 0.28
N PHE A 245 -5.28 -25.12 0.42
CA PHE A 245 -4.60 -25.09 1.72
C PHE A 245 -3.25 -24.39 1.65
N VAL A 246 -2.87 -23.74 2.76
CA VAL A 246 -1.49 -23.35 3.02
C VAL A 246 -1.06 -23.93 4.36
N ILE A 247 0.05 -24.67 4.34
CA ILE A 247 0.58 -25.40 5.49
C ILE A 247 1.86 -24.72 5.95
N PRO A 248 1.90 -24.15 7.17
CA PRO A 248 3.07 -23.43 7.67
C PRO A 248 4.16 -24.38 8.22
N PRO A 249 5.39 -23.87 8.43
CA PRO A 249 6.57 -24.67 8.80
C PRO A 249 6.45 -25.63 10.00
N ALA A 250 5.80 -25.22 11.08
CA ALA A 250 5.70 -26.02 12.31
C ALA A 250 4.59 -27.09 12.25
N SER A 251 3.82 -27.16 11.16
CA SER A 251 2.77 -28.15 11.00
C SER A 251 3.35 -29.57 10.84
N PRO A 252 2.76 -30.61 11.45
CA PRO A 252 3.17 -31.99 11.22
C PRO A 252 3.02 -32.38 9.74
N ALA A 253 3.85 -33.34 9.29
CA ALA A 253 3.84 -33.78 7.89
C ALA A 253 2.49 -34.39 7.48
N THR A 254 1.96 -35.27 8.34
CA THR A 254 0.61 -35.83 8.23
C THR A 254 -0.34 -34.95 9.02
N LEU A 255 -1.37 -34.43 8.33
CA LEU A 255 -2.33 -33.51 8.91
C LEU A 255 -3.52 -34.29 9.45
N ASP A 256 -3.72 -34.22 10.76
CA ASP A 256 -5.00 -34.54 11.38
C ASP A 256 -5.88 -33.27 11.47
N ASP A 257 -7.12 -33.41 11.94
CA ASP A 257 -8.03 -32.28 12.10
C ASP A 257 -7.48 -31.23 13.08
N THR A 258 -6.68 -31.64 14.07
CA THR A 258 -6.08 -30.72 15.05
C THR A 258 -5.08 -29.79 14.35
N ALA A 259 -4.12 -30.35 13.60
CA ALA A 259 -3.13 -29.60 12.84
C ALA A 259 -3.77 -28.75 11.74
N LEU A 260 -4.75 -29.30 11.03
CA LEU A 260 -5.46 -28.60 9.96
C LEU A 260 -6.19 -27.35 10.50
N ASN A 261 -6.80 -27.45 11.68
CA ASN A 261 -7.55 -26.35 12.28
C ASN A 261 -6.68 -25.32 13.02
N ASN A 262 -5.54 -25.73 13.58
CA ASN A 262 -4.72 -24.84 14.42
C ASN A 262 -3.49 -24.26 13.71
N PHE A 263 -3.04 -24.85 12.60
CA PHE A 263 -1.89 -24.37 11.82
C PHE A 263 -2.23 -23.96 10.39
N CYS A 264 -3.16 -24.63 9.72
CA CYS A 264 -3.31 -24.45 8.28
C CYS A 264 -4.34 -23.37 7.93
N TYR A 265 -4.09 -22.71 6.80
CA TYR A 265 -5.07 -21.88 6.12
C TYR A 265 -5.91 -22.78 5.21
N GLN A 266 -7.21 -22.55 5.16
CA GLN A 266 -8.14 -23.37 4.38
C GLN A 266 -9.07 -22.48 3.57
N TYR A 267 -9.32 -22.86 2.31
CA TYR A 267 -10.06 -22.05 1.35
C TYR A 267 -11.10 -22.85 0.58
N ARG A 268 -12.25 -22.22 0.32
CA ARG A 268 -13.33 -22.79 -0.48
C ARG A 268 -13.84 -21.79 -1.48
N TYR A 269 -14.18 -22.28 -2.68
CA TYR A 269 -14.56 -21.44 -3.81
C TYR A 269 -15.94 -21.82 -4.33
N ASP A 270 -16.66 -20.86 -4.90
CA ASP A 270 -17.89 -21.13 -5.64
C ASP A 270 -17.62 -21.58 -7.09
N GLY A 271 -18.69 -21.85 -7.84
CA GLY A 271 -18.62 -22.28 -9.24
C GLY A 271 -18.10 -21.21 -10.22
N ARG A 272 -17.74 -20.02 -9.72
CA ARG A 272 -17.13 -18.91 -10.47
C ARG A 272 -15.68 -18.65 -10.03
N ASN A 273 -15.07 -19.56 -9.25
CA ASN A 273 -13.73 -19.42 -8.68
C ASN A 273 -13.58 -18.22 -7.73
N ARG A 274 -14.67 -17.75 -7.10
CA ARG A 274 -14.61 -16.71 -6.06
C ARG A 274 -14.41 -17.37 -4.70
N LEU A 275 -13.54 -16.81 -3.86
CA LEU A 275 -13.34 -17.28 -2.49
C LEU A 275 -14.61 -17.00 -1.68
N VAL A 276 -15.20 -18.03 -1.07
CA VAL A 276 -16.50 -17.90 -0.38
C VAL A 276 -16.48 -18.36 1.07
N GLU A 277 -15.49 -19.18 1.44
CA GLU A 277 -15.17 -19.45 2.83
C GLU A 277 -13.67 -19.53 3.00
N LYS A 278 -13.19 -18.96 4.11
CA LYS A 278 -11.80 -19.11 4.53
C LYS A 278 -11.70 -19.43 6.02
N LYS A 279 -10.62 -20.09 6.40
CA LYS A 279 -10.29 -20.39 7.80
C LYS A 279 -8.83 -20.10 8.04
N LEU A 280 -8.56 -19.31 9.08
CA LEU A 280 -7.22 -18.97 9.52
C LEU A 280 -6.76 -19.91 10.65
N PRO A 281 -5.45 -20.06 10.88
CA PRO A 281 -4.92 -20.95 11.91
C PRO A 281 -5.45 -20.60 13.31
N GLY A 282 -6.16 -21.54 13.95
CA GLY A 282 -6.72 -21.35 15.30
C GLY A 282 -7.96 -20.45 15.36
N LYS A 283 -8.51 -20.07 14.20
CA LYS A 283 -9.74 -19.28 14.04
C LYS A 283 -10.85 -20.13 13.40
N GLY A 284 -12.12 -19.79 13.67
CA GLY A 284 -13.27 -20.36 12.99
C GLY A 284 -13.40 -19.93 11.53
N TRP A 285 -14.40 -20.46 10.85
CA TRP A 285 -14.67 -20.14 9.44
C TRP A 285 -15.24 -18.74 9.27
N GLU A 286 -14.76 -18.04 8.25
CA GLU A 286 -15.31 -16.81 7.73
C GLU A 286 -16.04 -17.08 6.42
N TYR A 287 -17.15 -16.38 6.20
CA TYR A 287 -18.08 -16.62 5.12
C TYR A 287 -18.25 -15.35 4.29
N MET A 288 -18.33 -15.51 2.97
CA MET A 288 -18.53 -14.40 2.03
C MET A 288 -19.71 -14.66 1.10
N VAL A 289 -20.48 -13.61 0.81
CA VAL A 289 -21.61 -13.62 -0.13
C VAL A 289 -21.40 -12.52 -1.16
N TYR A 290 -21.60 -12.87 -2.43
CA TYR A 290 -21.40 -11.96 -3.55
C TYR A 290 -22.70 -11.69 -4.29
N ASP A 291 -22.83 -10.52 -4.89
CA ASP A 291 -23.92 -10.26 -5.81
C ASP A 291 -23.61 -10.78 -7.24
N LYS A 292 -24.56 -10.55 -8.17
CA LYS A 292 -24.42 -10.92 -9.59
C LYS A 292 -23.40 -10.06 -10.35
N ALA A 293 -22.99 -8.93 -9.79
CA ALA A 293 -21.96 -8.04 -10.33
C ALA A 293 -20.55 -8.37 -9.80
N ASP A 294 -20.39 -9.49 -9.10
CA ASP A 294 -19.13 -9.95 -8.48
C ASP A 294 -18.60 -9.05 -7.36
N ARG A 295 -19.49 -8.30 -6.70
CA ARG A 295 -19.12 -7.50 -5.53
C ARG A 295 -19.41 -8.28 -4.26
N LEU A 296 -18.50 -8.17 -3.29
CA LEU A 296 -18.67 -8.74 -1.96
C LEU A 296 -19.73 -7.91 -1.21
N ILE A 297 -20.90 -8.48 -0.95
CA ILE A 297 -22.00 -7.75 -0.32
C ILE A 297 -22.21 -8.11 1.14
N MET A 298 -21.76 -9.29 1.59
CA MET A 298 -21.87 -9.68 3.00
C MET A 298 -20.70 -10.56 3.44
N THR A 299 -20.28 -10.37 4.69
CA THR A 299 -19.31 -11.22 5.39
C THR A 299 -19.79 -11.58 6.78
N GLN A 300 -19.39 -12.76 7.25
CA GLN A 300 -19.70 -13.22 8.62
C GLN A 300 -18.51 -14.02 9.15
N ASP A 301 -18.11 -13.75 10.38
CA ASP A 301 -17.11 -14.55 11.09
C ASP A 301 -17.76 -15.56 12.05
N ALA A 302 -16.93 -16.31 12.77
CA ALA A 302 -17.41 -17.38 13.62
C ALA A 302 -18.26 -16.88 14.81
N ASN A 303 -17.86 -15.77 15.44
CA ASN A 303 -18.60 -15.18 16.56
C ASN A 303 -19.93 -14.57 16.09
N MET A 304 -19.95 -13.86 14.96
CA MET A 304 -21.17 -13.25 14.40
C MET A 304 -22.17 -14.31 13.93
N LYS A 305 -21.69 -15.47 13.48
CA LYS A 305 -22.53 -16.60 13.07
C LYS A 305 -23.46 -17.09 14.17
N VAL A 306 -22.99 -17.14 15.42
CA VAL A 306 -23.80 -17.58 16.56
C VAL A 306 -25.05 -16.70 16.74
N SER A 307 -24.94 -15.41 16.43
CA SER A 307 -26.04 -14.44 16.53
C SER A 307 -26.81 -14.23 15.22
N GLY A 308 -26.46 -14.92 14.13
CA GLY A 308 -27.09 -14.69 12.82
C GLY A 308 -26.76 -13.36 12.15
N ASN A 309 -25.75 -12.65 12.66
CA ASN A 309 -25.36 -11.33 12.20
C ASN A 309 -24.42 -11.43 11.01
N TRP A 310 -24.62 -10.56 10.02
CA TRP A 310 -23.75 -10.42 8.85
C TRP A 310 -23.35 -8.97 8.68
N LEU A 311 -22.06 -8.70 8.50
CA LEU A 311 -21.64 -7.41 7.96
C LEU A 311 -22.12 -7.35 6.52
N PHE A 312 -22.68 -6.21 6.11
CA PHE A 312 -23.07 -5.97 4.73
C PHE A 312 -22.46 -4.68 4.19
N THR A 313 -22.28 -4.65 2.88
CA THR A 313 -21.82 -3.49 2.12
C THR A 313 -22.82 -3.20 1.01
N LYS A 314 -23.29 -1.96 0.95
CA LYS A 314 -24.17 -1.47 -0.12
C LYS A 314 -23.39 -0.60 -1.07
N TYR A 315 -23.72 -0.74 -2.35
CA TYR A 315 -23.05 -0.04 -3.43
C TYR A 315 -24.02 0.79 -4.25
N ASP A 316 -23.55 1.90 -4.81
CA ASP A 316 -24.27 2.60 -5.87
C ASP A 316 -24.08 1.94 -7.25
N LYS A 317 -24.68 2.53 -8.28
CA LYS A 317 -24.61 2.07 -9.67
C LYS A 317 -23.20 2.12 -10.28
N PHE A 318 -22.25 2.81 -9.64
CA PHE A 318 -20.85 2.89 -10.04
C PHE A 318 -19.97 1.96 -9.19
N SER A 319 -20.58 1.10 -8.37
CA SER A 319 -19.89 0.19 -7.45
C SER A 319 -19.05 0.92 -6.38
N ARG A 320 -19.44 2.14 -6.02
CA ARG A 320 -18.89 2.84 -4.86
C ARG A 320 -19.66 2.45 -3.61
N VAL A 321 -18.98 2.24 -2.49
CA VAL A 321 -19.62 1.90 -1.20
C VAL A 321 -20.43 3.08 -0.69
N VAL A 322 -21.74 2.92 -0.52
CA VAL A 322 -22.65 3.98 -0.02
C VAL A 322 -22.98 3.87 1.45
N TYR A 323 -23.17 2.67 1.98
CA TYR A 323 -23.28 2.46 3.42
C TYR A 323 -22.99 1.00 3.78
N THR A 324 -22.51 0.80 4.99
CA THR A 324 -22.24 -0.53 5.57
C THR A 324 -23.06 -0.72 6.83
N GLY A 325 -23.24 -1.97 7.26
CA GLY A 325 -24.00 -2.25 8.46
C GLY A 325 -23.98 -3.70 8.88
N ILE A 326 -24.80 -4.02 9.87
CA ILE A 326 -25.10 -5.38 10.33
C ILE A 326 -26.52 -5.72 9.93
N ALA A 327 -26.69 -6.84 9.24
CA ALA A 327 -27.97 -7.46 8.96
C ALA A 327 -28.16 -8.64 9.93
N ASP A 328 -29.34 -8.73 10.54
CA ASP A 328 -29.76 -9.92 11.28
C ASP A 328 -30.52 -10.83 10.30
N ILE A 329 -29.85 -11.89 9.87
CA ILE A 329 -30.43 -12.89 8.96
C ILE A 329 -30.98 -14.08 9.77
N GLY A 330 -30.47 -14.30 10.98
CA GLY A 330 -30.79 -15.45 11.83
C GLY A 330 -29.75 -16.57 11.74
N ALA A 331 -29.39 -17.13 12.90
CA ALA A 331 -28.30 -18.10 13.07
C ALA A 331 -28.56 -19.46 12.39
N GLN A 332 -29.81 -19.77 12.07
CA GLN A 332 -30.20 -21.00 11.37
C GLN A 332 -29.79 -21.06 9.90
N PHE A 333 -29.51 -19.91 9.27
CA PHE A 333 -29.19 -19.87 7.85
C PHE A 333 -27.69 -20.03 7.60
N ASN A 334 -27.33 -20.98 6.74
CA ASN A 334 -25.96 -21.14 6.26
C ASN A 334 -25.66 -20.16 5.10
N ARG A 335 -24.38 -19.97 4.79
CA ARG A 335 -23.94 -19.05 3.72
C ARG A 335 -24.57 -19.36 2.37
N GLY A 336 -24.75 -20.63 2.00
CA GLY A 336 -25.39 -21.03 0.74
C GLY A 336 -26.83 -20.54 0.61
N GLN A 337 -27.60 -20.57 1.71
CA GLN A 337 -28.97 -20.04 1.78
C GLN A 337 -29.00 -18.50 1.71
N VAL A 338 -28.02 -17.83 2.32
CA VAL A 338 -27.86 -16.37 2.22
C VAL A 338 -27.50 -15.96 0.79
N GLN A 339 -26.58 -16.68 0.14
CA GLN A 339 -26.24 -16.49 -1.28
C GLN A 339 -27.45 -16.73 -2.20
N PHE A 340 -28.23 -17.79 -1.95
CA PHE A 340 -29.47 -18.04 -2.69
C PHE A 340 -30.46 -16.88 -2.54
N SER A 341 -30.61 -16.34 -1.33
CA SER A 341 -31.51 -15.21 -1.05
C SER A 341 -31.07 -13.95 -1.82
N ALA A 342 -29.76 -13.65 -1.84
CA ALA A 342 -29.21 -12.55 -2.63
C ALA A 342 -29.48 -12.71 -4.14
N ASP A 343 -29.24 -13.92 -4.69
CA ASP A 343 -29.48 -14.23 -6.10
C ASP A 343 -30.96 -14.15 -6.47
N TYR A 344 -31.82 -14.65 -5.59
CA TYR A 344 -33.27 -14.67 -5.75
C TYR A 344 -33.82 -13.25 -5.75
N TYR A 345 -33.36 -12.39 -4.85
CA TYR A 345 -33.79 -11.00 -4.77
C TYR A 345 -33.64 -10.27 -6.12
N ILE A 346 -32.47 -10.40 -6.76
CA ILE A 346 -32.24 -9.84 -8.11
C ILE A 346 -33.09 -10.55 -9.18
N SER A 347 -33.33 -11.86 -9.06
CA SER A 347 -34.20 -12.57 -10.01
C SER A 347 -35.66 -12.10 -9.99
N GLN A 348 -36.11 -11.51 -8.89
CA GLN A 348 -37.44 -10.92 -8.73
C GLN A 348 -37.52 -9.46 -9.24
N GLY A 349 -36.51 -9.00 -10.00
CA GLY A 349 -36.49 -7.65 -10.58
C GLY A 349 -36.10 -6.53 -9.61
N GLN A 350 -35.58 -6.87 -8.43
CA GLN A 350 -35.10 -5.88 -7.46
C GLN A 350 -33.76 -5.27 -7.89
N PRO A 351 -33.47 -4.01 -7.49
CA PRO A 351 -32.23 -3.35 -7.87
C PRO A 351 -31.00 -4.06 -7.27
N SER A 352 -29.88 -3.94 -7.98
CA SER A 352 -28.56 -4.41 -7.53
C SER A 352 -27.72 -3.32 -6.89
N SER A 353 -28.17 -2.06 -6.92
CA SER A 353 -27.46 -0.92 -6.37
C SER A 353 -28.42 0.07 -5.75
N GLU A 354 -28.01 0.70 -4.65
CA GLU A 354 -28.78 1.73 -3.98
C GLU A 354 -28.70 3.04 -4.77
N GLU A 355 -29.78 3.81 -4.71
CA GLU A 355 -29.84 5.16 -5.26
C GLU A 355 -30.11 6.19 -4.17
N ARG A 356 -29.77 7.46 -4.42
CA ARG A 356 -30.09 8.55 -3.51
C ARG A 356 -31.61 8.68 -3.39
N ASN A 357 -32.09 8.78 -2.16
CA ASN A 357 -33.51 9.00 -1.86
C ASN A 357 -33.63 10.18 -0.90
N GLN A 358 -34.36 11.23 -1.30
CA GLN A 358 -34.52 12.43 -0.48
C GLN A 358 -35.34 12.18 0.80
N ALA A 359 -36.30 11.27 0.77
CA ALA A 359 -37.04 10.89 1.98
C ALA A 359 -36.13 10.15 2.98
N GLY A 360 -35.20 9.35 2.46
CA GLY A 360 -34.31 8.50 3.24
C GLY A 360 -35.06 7.48 4.11
N PHE A 361 -34.32 6.81 4.99
CA PHE A 361 -34.87 6.02 6.09
C PHE A 361 -34.03 6.25 7.35
N THR A 362 -34.58 5.97 8.54
CA THR A 362 -33.85 6.16 9.81
C THR A 362 -33.44 4.81 10.40
N ASN A 363 -32.17 4.68 10.78
CA ASN A 363 -31.62 3.52 11.48
C ASN A 363 -30.45 3.96 12.37
N SER A 364 -30.25 3.31 13.52
CA SER A 364 -29.17 3.64 14.47
C SER A 364 -29.08 5.15 14.80
N GLY A 365 -30.24 5.81 14.98
CA GLY A 365 -30.32 7.24 15.29
C GLY A 365 -29.97 8.19 14.14
N MET A 366 -29.72 7.69 12.92
CA MET A 366 -29.32 8.49 11.76
C MET A 366 -30.32 8.36 10.61
N THR A 367 -30.61 9.46 9.91
CA THR A 367 -31.33 9.42 8.63
C THR A 367 -30.34 9.18 7.48
N ILE A 368 -30.57 8.12 6.71
CA ILE A 368 -29.76 7.71 5.57
C ILE A 368 -30.46 8.13 4.29
N TYR A 369 -29.85 9.02 3.50
CA TYR A 369 -30.42 9.56 2.25
C TYR A 369 -30.14 8.66 1.03
N TYR A 370 -30.29 7.35 1.23
CA TYR A 370 -30.26 6.30 0.22
C TYR A 370 -31.52 5.44 0.34
N GLY A 371 -31.77 4.59 -0.65
CA GLY A 371 -32.73 3.50 -0.52
C GLY A 371 -32.31 2.45 0.52
N ASN A 372 -33.23 1.54 0.82
CA ASN A 372 -32.95 0.25 1.45
C ASN A 372 -33.67 -0.83 0.63
N THR A 373 -33.41 -0.82 -0.68
CA THR A 373 -34.14 -1.63 -1.66
C THR A 373 -33.27 -2.71 -2.28
N VAL A 374 -31.98 -2.77 -1.96
CA VAL A 374 -31.08 -3.85 -2.36
C VAL A 374 -31.05 -4.91 -1.25
N TYR A 375 -30.71 -6.16 -1.56
CA TYR A 375 -30.45 -7.18 -0.53
C TYR A 375 -29.16 -6.89 0.26
N PRO A 376 -29.05 -7.17 1.57
CA PRO A 376 -30.16 -7.51 2.49
C PRO A 376 -31.00 -6.28 2.83
N THR A 377 -32.32 -6.43 2.96
CA THR A 377 -33.23 -5.34 3.36
C THR A 377 -33.49 -5.28 4.88
N THR A 378 -33.24 -6.38 5.59
CA THR A 378 -33.30 -6.46 7.06
C THR A 378 -32.03 -5.88 7.67
N VAL A 379 -32.00 -4.57 7.84
CA VAL A 379 -30.85 -3.85 8.41
C VAL A 379 -31.05 -3.69 9.92
N ALA A 380 -30.23 -4.39 10.71
CA ALA A 380 -30.26 -4.29 12.17
C ALA A 380 -29.58 -3.00 12.65
N LYS A 381 -28.39 -2.70 12.10
CA LYS A 381 -27.62 -1.50 12.41
C LYS A 381 -26.91 -0.98 11.16
N VAL A 382 -26.93 0.33 10.92
CA VAL A 382 -26.03 0.98 9.95
C VAL A 382 -24.76 1.42 10.68
N LEU A 383 -23.60 1.20 10.08
CA LEU A 383 -22.28 1.44 10.68
C LEU A 383 -21.54 2.62 10.05
N SER A 384 -21.63 2.78 8.72
CA SER A 384 -21.05 3.91 8.01
C SER A 384 -21.89 4.29 6.80
N ILE A 385 -21.78 5.56 6.36
CA ILE A 385 -22.49 6.12 5.22
C ILE A 385 -21.54 7.03 4.44
N ASN A 386 -21.44 6.86 3.12
CA ASN A 386 -20.65 7.71 2.24
C ASN A 386 -21.57 8.35 1.19
N TYR A 387 -21.45 9.66 1.06
CA TYR A 387 -22.16 10.44 0.06
C TYR A 387 -21.18 10.91 -1.01
N TYR A 388 -21.57 10.72 -2.26
CA TYR A 388 -20.83 11.19 -3.42
C TYR A 388 -21.67 12.17 -4.22
N ASP A 389 -20.99 12.93 -5.07
CA ASP A 389 -21.55 13.83 -6.07
C ASP A 389 -22.23 15.08 -5.48
N THR A 390 -23.18 14.92 -4.55
CA THR A 390 -23.93 15.99 -3.91
C THR A 390 -24.03 15.83 -2.40
N TYR A 391 -23.86 16.95 -1.69
CA TYR A 391 -23.88 16.95 -0.23
C TYR A 391 -25.27 16.56 0.29
N PRO A 392 -25.35 15.75 1.37
CA PRO A 392 -26.63 15.38 2.00
C PRO A 392 -27.28 16.56 2.74
N THR A 393 -28.58 16.44 3.02
CA THR A 393 -29.30 17.39 3.88
C THR A 393 -28.66 17.46 5.27
N GLY A 394 -28.58 18.66 5.85
CA GLY A 394 -27.92 18.89 7.14
C GLY A 394 -26.41 19.10 7.06
N THR A 395 -25.84 19.17 5.86
CA THR A 395 -24.45 19.58 5.64
C THR A 395 -24.24 21.02 6.16
N PRO A 396 -23.13 21.31 6.86
CA PRO A 396 -22.74 22.66 7.24
C PRO A 396 -22.69 23.61 6.04
N ALA A 397 -22.76 24.92 6.29
CA ALA A 397 -22.65 25.91 5.23
C ALA A 397 -21.35 25.69 4.42
N ILE A 398 -21.48 25.43 3.11
CA ILE A 398 -20.34 25.21 2.21
C ILE A 398 -19.66 26.57 2.00
N PRO A 399 -18.38 26.73 2.35
CA PRO A 399 -17.68 27.98 2.14
C PRO A 399 -17.52 28.26 0.64
N THR A 400 -17.59 29.52 0.23
CA THR A 400 -17.26 29.93 -1.15
C THR A 400 -15.76 29.99 -1.40
N LEU A 401 -15.00 30.31 -0.35
CA LEU A 401 -13.55 30.39 -0.34
C LEU A 401 -12.98 29.64 0.87
N VAL A 402 -11.88 28.91 0.66
CA VAL A 402 -11.06 28.35 1.74
C VAL A 402 -9.63 28.88 1.59
N LEU A 403 -9.17 29.67 2.57
CA LEU A 403 -7.88 30.37 2.53
C LEU A 403 -7.62 31.11 1.20
N GLY A 404 -8.66 31.72 0.63
CA GLY A 404 -8.59 32.48 -0.63
C GLY A 404 -8.75 31.62 -1.90
N GLN A 405 -8.83 30.30 -1.80
CA GLN A 405 -9.09 29.40 -2.94
C GLN A 405 -10.59 29.19 -3.15
N ASN A 406 -11.04 29.24 -4.41
CA ASN A 406 -12.43 28.93 -4.78
C ASN A 406 -12.77 27.48 -4.49
N VAL A 407 -13.90 27.27 -3.81
CA VAL A 407 -14.44 25.94 -3.54
C VAL A 407 -15.27 25.46 -4.75
N LEU A 408 -15.07 24.20 -5.11
CA LEU A 408 -15.75 23.54 -6.21
C LEU A 408 -17.27 23.49 -5.97
N PRO A 409 -18.11 23.97 -6.90
CA PRO A 409 -19.55 23.96 -6.71
C PRO A 409 -20.13 22.54 -6.87
N GLN A 410 -21.22 22.26 -6.16
CA GLN A 410 -21.91 20.97 -6.32
C GLN A 410 -22.80 20.87 -7.56
N ASN A 411 -23.27 22.01 -8.09
CA ASN A 411 -24.20 22.03 -9.22
C ASN A 411 -23.46 22.09 -10.57
N ALA A 412 -23.52 21.01 -11.34
CA ALA A 412 -22.99 20.93 -12.69
C ALA A 412 -23.75 21.76 -13.73
N GLN A 413 -24.95 22.27 -13.43
CA GLN A 413 -25.73 23.08 -14.37
C GLN A 413 -25.24 24.53 -14.44
N SER A 414 -24.55 25.02 -13.41
CA SER A 414 -24.07 26.39 -13.31
C SER A 414 -22.53 26.51 -13.42
N SER A 415 -21.83 25.40 -13.69
CA SER A 415 -20.37 25.34 -13.78
C SER A 415 -19.92 24.16 -14.65
N ASN A 416 -18.86 24.34 -15.43
CA ASN A 416 -18.24 23.27 -16.22
C ASN A 416 -17.49 22.23 -15.37
N VAL A 417 -17.25 22.54 -14.09
CA VAL A 417 -16.65 21.63 -13.10
C VAL A 417 -17.54 21.55 -11.87
N SER A 418 -17.64 20.37 -11.27
CA SER A 418 -18.47 20.14 -10.07
C SER A 418 -17.95 18.99 -9.22
N THR A 419 -18.51 18.81 -8.03
CA THR A 419 -18.20 17.67 -7.14
C THR A 419 -18.68 16.31 -7.66
N LYS A 420 -19.20 16.22 -8.89
CA LYS A 420 -19.59 14.95 -9.52
C LYS A 420 -18.41 13.97 -9.54
N SER A 421 -18.66 12.73 -9.17
CA SER A 421 -17.72 11.62 -8.92
C SER A 421 -16.93 11.68 -7.60
N LEU A 422 -16.91 12.82 -6.89
CA LEU A 422 -16.11 12.98 -5.66
C LEU A 422 -16.90 12.57 -4.40
N PRO A 423 -16.22 12.04 -3.37
CA PRO A 423 -16.83 11.84 -2.06
C PRO A 423 -17.00 13.20 -1.35
N VAL A 424 -18.20 13.52 -0.91
CA VAL A 424 -18.51 14.84 -0.33
C VAL A 424 -18.78 14.78 1.17
N ALA A 425 -19.25 13.65 1.67
CA ALA A 425 -19.43 13.42 3.10
C ALA A 425 -19.28 11.94 3.47
N SER A 426 -18.80 11.67 4.68
CA SER A 426 -18.70 10.33 5.27
C SER A 426 -19.12 10.36 6.73
N TYR A 427 -20.08 9.53 7.11
CA TYR A 427 -20.59 9.41 8.46
C TYR A 427 -20.22 8.05 9.02
N VAL A 428 -19.66 8.02 10.23
CA VAL A 428 -19.21 6.80 10.88
C VAL A 428 -19.81 6.75 12.28
N LYS A 429 -20.53 5.66 12.57
CA LYS A 429 -21.14 5.41 13.86
C LYS A 429 -20.08 4.93 14.85
N ASN A 430 -20.27 5.22 16.12
CA ASN A 430 -19.60 4.46 17.18
C ASN A 430 -20.17 3.04 17.25
N ILE A 431 -19.35 2.06 17.59
CA ILE A 431 -19.79 0.66 17.65
C ILE A 431 -20.61 0.42 18.92
N GLU A 432 -20.14 0.96 20.04
CA GLU A 432 -20.66 0.71 21.38
C GLU A 432 -21.90 1.57 21.73
N ASP A 433 -22.13 2.68 21.03
CA ASP A 433 -23.30 3.56 21.21
C ASP A 433 -23.80 4.12 19.86
N ASP A 434 -24.97 4.79 19.86
CA ASP A 434 -25.58 5.35 18.64
C ASP A 434 -25.13 6.80 18.34
N ASN A 435 -23.96 7.21 18.82
CA ASN A 435 -23.36 8.49 18.44
C ASN A 435 -22.59 8.38 17.11
N TRP A 436 -22.46 9.51 16.40
CA TRP A 436 -21.92 9.54 15.04
C TRP A 436 -20.89 10.65 14.86
N THR A 437 -19.82 10.33 14.15
CA THR A 437 -18.89 11.32 13.58
C THR A 437 -19.29 11.58 12.12
N LYS A 438 -19.39 12.86 11.73
CA LYS A 438 -19.83 13.28 10.40
C LYS A 438 -18.77 14.16 9.75
N ALA A 439 -18.08 13.63 8.75
CA ALA A 439 -17.06 14.34 8.00
C ALA A 439 -17.62 14.87 6.67
N TYR A 440 -17.25 16.10 6.33
CA TYR A 440 -17.53 16.78 5.07
C TYR A 440 -16.21 17.21 4.43
N THR A 441 -16.09 17.07 3.11
CA THR A 441 -14.86 17.39 2.37
C THR A 441 -15.16 18.48 1.34
N TRP A 442 -14.28 19.47 1.23
CA TRP A 442 -14.35 20.54 0.25
C TRP A 442 -13.13 20.50 -0.68
N TYR A 443 -13.38 20.82 -1.95
CA TYR A 443 -12.41 20.68 -3.02
C TYR A 443 -12.14 22.02 -3.68
N ASP A 444 -10.94 22.19 -4.23
CA ASP A 444 -10.67 23.29 -5.14
C ASP A 444 -11.21 23.01 -6.55
N MET A 445 -11.05 23.99 -7.45
CA MET A 445 -11.48 23.89 -8.84
C MET A 445 -10.81 22.77 -9.66
N ARG A 446 -9.81 22.08 -9.10
CA ARG A 446 -9.10 20.93 -9.69
C ARG A 446 -9.50 19.60 -9.05
N GLY A 447 -10.43 19.60 -8.08
CA GLY A 447 -10.86 18.39 -7.38
C GLY A 447 -9.94 17.97 -6.24
N ARG A 448 -9.00 18.82 -5.80
CA ARG A 448 -8.06 18.54 -4.70
C ARG A 448 -8.67 18.98 -3.37
N VAL A 449 -8.47 18.21 -2.30
CA VAL A 449 -9.01 18.54 -0.97
C VAL A 449 -8.35 19.80 -0.41
N ILE A 450 -9.15 20.83 -0.15
CA ILE A 450 -8.69 22.09 0.48
C ILE A 450 -9.36 22.35 1.82
N GLY A 451 -10.34 21.54 2.21
CA GLY A 451 -10.82 21.59 3.59
C GLY A 451 -11.67 20.40 3.98
N THR A 452 -11.74 20.17 5.29
CA THR A 452 -12.55 19.14 5.91
C THR A 452 -13.28 19.72 7.11
N HIS A 453 -14.46 19.21 7.40
CA HIS A 453 -15.24 19.55 8.59
C HIS A 453 -15.80 18.27 9.18
N SER A 454 -15.29 17.86 10.34
CA SER A 454 -15.71 16.66 11.06
C SER A 454 -16.49 17.05 12.30
N VAL A 455 -17.80 16.83 12.32
CA VAL A 455 -18.60 16.94 13.54
C VAL A 455 -18.40 15.66 14.34
N ASN A 456 -17.83 15.76 15.55
CA ASN A 456 -17.49 14.61 16.38
C ASN A 456 -18.73 14.01 17.07
N HIS A 457 -18.57 12.82 17.63
CA HIS A 457 -19.64 12.07 18.30
C HIS A 457 -20.22 12.73 19.56
N LEU A 458 -19.58 13.78 20.08
CA LEU A 458 -20.07 14.58 21.22
C LEU A 458 -20.81 15.87 20.78
N GLY A 459 -20.85 16.16 19.47
CA GLY A 459 -21.52 17.32 18.89
C GLY A 459 -20.64 18.55 18.69
N GLY A 460 -19.35 18.51 19.04
CA GLY A 460 -18.37 19.51 18.62
C GLY A 460 -17.85 19.23 17.20
N TYR A 461 -16.76 19.89 16.80
CA TYR A 461 -16.16 19.66 15.49
C TYR A 461 -14.64 19.84 15.46
N THR A 462 -14.02 19.26 14.44
CA THR A 462 -12.69 19.62 13.97
C THR A 462 -12.80 20.01 12.50
N LYS A 463 -12.35 21.22 12.15
CA LYS A 463 -12.35 21.75 10.79
C LYS A 463 -10.92 22.04 10.38
N THR A 464 -10.50 21.54 9.23
CA THR A 464 -9.18 21.82 8.65
C THR A 464 -9.34 22.55 7.34
N GLU A 465 -8.55 23.58 7.13
CA GLU A 465 -8.48 24.36 5.89
C GLU A 465 -7.04 24.36 5.39
N THR A 466 -6.83 24.05 4.12
CA THR A 466 -5.52 23.88 3.51
C THR A 466 -5.35 24.78 2.29
N GLU A 467 -4.29 25.57 2.29
CA GLU A 467 -3.80 26.31 1.15
C GLU A 467 -2.83 25.43 0.36
N LEU A 468 -3.17 25.11 -0.88
CA LEU A 468 -2.34 24.28 -1.75
C LEU A 468 -1.65 25.16 -2.79
N ASP A 469 -0.41 24.83 -3.11
CA ASP A 469 0.23 25.41 -4.28
C ASP A 469 -0.33 24.82 -5.60
N PHE A 470 0.22 25.26 -6.73
CA PHE A 470 -0.18 24.75 -8.04
C PHE A 470 0.03 23.23 -8.19
N ALA A 471 1.07 22.66 -7.57
CA ALA A 471 1.41 21.24 -7.62
C ALA A 471 0.61 20.40 -6.61
N GLY A 472 -0.18 21.02 -5.74
CA GLY A 472 -1.00 20.33 -4.73
C GLY A 472 -0.26 20.10 -3.41
N ILE A 473 0.84 20.82 -3.18
CA ILE A 473 1.61 20.74 -1.94
C ILE A 473 1.03 21.75 -0.92
N PRO A 474 0.75 21.34 0.33
CA PRO A 474 0.26 22.24 1.37
C PRO A 474 1.27 23.32 1.73
N GLN A 475 0.88 24.59 1.62
CA GLN A 475 1.66 25.76 2.08
C GLN A 475 1.22 26.22 3.47
N LYS A 476 -0.06 26.07 3.78
CA LYS A 476 -0.65 26.48 5.05
C LYS A 476 -1.81 25.57 5.41
N VAL A 477 -1.91 25.21 6.69
CA VAL A 477 -3.02 24.44 7.24
C VAL A 477 -3.53 25.16 8.48
N ASN A 478 -4.81 25.48 8.52
CA ASN A 478 -5.48 25.98 9.72
C ASN A 478 -6.40 24.89 10.26
N THR A 479 -6.30 24.58 11.54
CA THR A 479 -7.23 23.65 12.22
C THR A 479 -8.02 24.40 13.29
N TYR A 480 -9.32 24.14 13.33
CA TYR A 480 -10.28 24.72 14.27
C TYR A 480 -10.98 23.58 15.00
N HIS A 481 -11.02 23.61 16.33
CA HIS A 481 -11.53 22.50 17.13
C HIS A 481 -12.43 22.96 18.26
N LYS A 482 -13.52 22.22 18.46
CA LYS A 482 -14.38 22.27 19.63
C LYS A 482 -14.72 20.84 20.06
N ARG A 483 -14.61 20.56 21.36
CA ARG A 483 -15.08 19.29 21.92
C ARG A 483 -16.60 19.20 21.92
N LEU A 484 -17.29 20.20 22.47
CA LEU A 484 -18.74 20.39 22.40
C LEU A 484 -19.09 21.66 21.60
N ALA A 485 -20.31 21.75 21.05
CA ALA A 485 -20.75 22.93 20.31
C ALA A 485 -20.63 24.25 21.10
N ALA A 486 -20.89 24.20 22.42
CA ALA A 486 -20.81 25.33 23.34
C ALA A 486 -19.38 25.69 23.78
N ASP A 487 -18.40 24.81 23.55
CA ASP A 487 -17.02 25.05 23.99
C ASP A 487 -16.37 26.18 23.18
N THR A 488 -15.36 26.80 23.79
CA THR A 488 -14.53 27.79 23.13
C THR A 488 -13.66 27.12 22.08
N GLU A 489 -13.67 27.66 20.86
CA GLU A 489 -12.87 27.14 19.74
C GLU A 489 -11.37 27.26 20.04
N LYS A 490 -10.64 26.17 19.79
CA LYS A 490 -9.18 26.13 19.75
C LYS A 490 -8.73 26.17 18.31
N THR A 491 -7.71 26.96 18.02
CA THR A 491 -7.19 27.11 16.67
C THR A 491 -5.70 26.83 16.63
N THR A 492 -5.27 26.16 15.57
CA THR A 492 -3.86 26.00 15.23
C THR A 492 -3.63 26.45 13.81
N LYS A 493 -2.42 26.93 13.54
CA LYS A 493 -1.99 27.32 12.21
C LYS A 493 -0.60 26.75 11.96
N GLU A 494 -0.48 26.04 10.84
CA GLU A 494 0.76 25.48 10.35
C GLU A 494 1.13 26.15 9.03
N VAL A 495 2.42 26.41 8.83
CA VAL A 495 2.96 26.97 7.59
C VAL A 495 4.17 26.15 7.16
N PHE A 496 4.21 25.83 5.88
CA PHE A 496 5.23 24.99 5.26
C PHE A 496 5.92 25.77 4.15
N THR A 497 7.24 25.70 4.10
CA THR A 497 8.03 26.19 2.96
C THR A 497 8.82 25.05 2.36
N TYR A 498 9.02 25.12 1.05
CA TYR A 498 9.70 24.09 0.28
C TYR A 498 10.76 24.71 -0.61
N ASP A 499 11.74 23.91 -1.01
CA ASP A 499 12.68 24.31 -2.04
C ASP A 499 12.09 24.14 -3.46
N HIS A 500 12.93 24.35 -4.48
CA HIS A 500 12.53 24.27 -5.89
C HIS A 500 12.15 22.86 -6.38
N GLN A 501 12.38 21.82 -5.58
CA GLN A 501 12.04 20.42 -5.86
C GLN A 501 10.94 19.88 -4.90
N ASN A 502 10.19 20.77 -4.24
CA ASN A 502 9.16 20.45 -3.25
C ASN A 502 9.70 19.70 -2.01
N ARG A 503 10.96 19.97 -1.61
CA ARG A 503 11.52 19.44 -0.35
C ARG A 503 11.20 20.35 0.83
N LEU A 504 10.65 19.81 1.92
CA LEU A 504 10.20 20.60 3.08
C LEU A 504 11.39 21.27 3.76
N LEU A 505 11.47 22.59 3.69
CA LEU A 505 12.52 23.39 4.33
C LEU A 505 12.13 23.81 5.74
N THR A 506 10.94 24.37 5.93
CA THR A 506 10.49 24.82 7.26
C THR A 506 9.06 24.41 7.52
N HIS A 507 8.78 24.01 8.76
CA HIS A 507 7.43 23.77 9.27
C HIS A 507 7.26 24.52 10.57
N THR A 508 6.36 25.50 10.57
CA THR A 508 6.02 26.27 11.78
C THR A 508 4.63 25.93 12.26
N HIS A 509 4.40 26.09 13.56
CA HIS A 509 3.11 25.86 14.21
C HIS A 509 2.79 27.00 15.18
N GLN A 510 1.52 27.39 15.25
CA GLN A 510 1.02 28.48 16.08
C GLN A 510 -0.28 28.06 16.76
N ILE A 511 -0.36 28.21 18.08
CA ILE A 511 -1.60 28.00 18.85
C ILE A 511 -2.31 29.35 18.99
N GLY A 512 -3.55 29.45 18.49
CA GLY A 512 -4.36 30.65 18.57
C GLY A 512 -3.63 31.88 18.01
N SER A 513 -3.57 32.94 18.82
CA SER A 513 -2.80 34.16 18.55
C SER A 513 -1.42 34.19 19.23
N GLY A 514 -0.94 33.05 19.73
CA GLY A 514 0.36 32.93 20.41
C GLY A 514 1.54 33.11 19.45
N SER A 515 2.76 32.90 19.97
CA SER A 515 3.98 32.98 19.15
C SER A 515 4.03 31.87 18.10
N VAL A 516 4.64 32.15 16.95
CA VAL A 516 4.94 31.15 15.93
C VAL A 516 6.15 30.34 16.37
N GLU A 517 5.97 29.03 16.46
CA GLU A 517 7.00 28.06 16.84
C GLU A 517 7.56 27.38 15.59
N TYR A 518 8.88 27.30 15.45
CA TYR A 518 9.52 26.50 14.41
C TYR A 518 9.61 25.05 14.89
N LEU A 519 8.72 24.18 14.40
CA LEU A 519 8.79 22.76 14.72
C LEU A 519 10.03 22.13 14.09
N THR A 520 10.22 22.36 12.79
CA THR A 520 11.41 21.89 12.07
C THR A 520 11.92 22.91 11.05
N GLN A 521 13.25 22.95 10.89
CA GLN A 521 13.94 23.53 9.75
C GLN A 521 14.95 22.49 9.21
N ASN A 522 14.70 21.96 8.02
CA ASN A 522 15.48 20.90 7.42
C ASN A 522 16.55 21.45 6.48
N LYS A 523 17.68 20.76 6.44
CA LYS A 523 18.74 20.90 5.43
C LYS A 523 18.98 19.55 4.79
N TYR A 524 19.08 19.52 3.45
CA TYR A 524 19.31 18.30 2.69
C TYR A 524 20.70 18.32 2.05
N ASN A 525 21.33 17.15 1.93
CA ASN A 525 22.59 16.98 1.19
C ASN A 525 22.34 16.88 -0.32
N GLU A 526 23.41 16.85 -1.13
CA GLU A 526 23.31 16.81 -2.60
C GLU A 526 22.64 15.53 -3.14
N LEU A 527 22.55 14.47 -2.34
CA LEU A 527 21.80 13.24 -2.62
C LEU A 527 20.31 13.33 -2.25
N SER A 528 19.82 14.50 -1.82
CA SER A 528 18.46 14.75 -1.32
C SER A 528 18.10 13.98 -0.04
N GLN A 529 19.09 13.60 0.76
CA GLN A 529 18.87 13.01 2.09
C GLN A 529 18.87 14.12 3.15
N LEU A 530 18.08 13.96 4.22
CA LEU A 530 18.07 14.90 5.34
C LEU A 530 19.44 14.91 6.02
N GLU A 531 20.15 16.03 5.97
CA GLU A 531 21.49 16.18 6.56
C GLU A 531 21.41 16.63 8.02
N SER A 532 20.59 17.66 8.27
CA SER A 532 20.39 18.22 9.61
C SER A 532 18.99 18.80 9.75
N LYS A 533 18.46 18.78 10.97
CA LYS A 533 17.14 19.28 11.33
C LYS A 533 17.22 20.16 12.57
N LYS A 534 16.91 21.45 12.46
CA LYS A 534 16.75 22.33 13.64
C LYS A 534 15.35 22.15 14.20
N VAL A 535 15.22 21.92 15.50
CA VAL A 535 13.95 21.59 16.16
C VAL A 535 13.67 22.59 17.29
N GLY A 536 12.45 23.10 17.31
CA GLY A 536 11.92 24.01 18.32
C GLY A 536 12.51 25.42 18.30
N GLY A 537 11.83 26.36 18.94
CA GLY A 537 12.19 27.77 19.11
C GLY A 537 11.23 28.73 18.39
N ILE A 538 11.08 29.93 18.94
CA ILE A 538 10.28 31.05 18.36
C ILE A 538 11.07 31.90 17.33
N SER A 539 12.34 31.59 17.12
CA SER A 539 13.21 32.29 16.17
C SER A 539 14.02 31.27 15.37
N ALA A 540 14.02 31.42 14.05
CA ALA A 540 14.76 30.53 13.15
C ALA A 540 16.27 30.47 13.46
N ALA A 541 16.82 31.57 14.01
CA ALA A 541 18.24 31.69 14.33
C ALA A 541 18.63 30.99 15.65
N THR A 542 17.70 30.74 16.55
CA THR A 542 17.97 30.19 17.89
C THR A 542 17.12 28.95 18.19
N PRO A 543 17.35 27.84 17.47
CA PRO A 543 16.61 26.61 17.69
C PRO A 543 16.91 26.00 19.07
N LEU A 544 16.03 25.13 19.58
CA LEU A 544 16.30 24.40 20.83
C LEU A 544 17.35 23.32 20.64
N GLN A 545 17.22 22.55 19.57
CA GLN A 545 18.15 21.49 19.22
C GLN A 545 18.43 21.51 17.73
N THR A 546 19.55 20.92 17.33
CA THR A 546 19.83 20.58 15.94
C THR A 546 20.11 19.09 15.90
N VAL A 547 19.49 18.34 15.01
CA VAL A 547 19.61 16.89 14.92
C VAL A 547 20.30 16.56 13.60
N ASP A 548 21.47 15.93 13.67
CA ASP A 548 22.31 15.65 12.51
C ASP A 548 22.18 14.17 12.11
N TYR A 549 22.05 13.89 10.82
CA TYR A 549 21.82 12.54 10.31
C TYR A 549 22.97 12.10 9.41
N LYS A 550 23.31 10.81 9.47
CA LYS A 550 24.27 10.18 8.53
C LYS A 550 23.71 8.88 7.97
N TYR A 551 24.16 8.53 6.77
CA TYR A 551 23.74 7.35 6.04
C TYR A 551 24.95 6.63 5.44
N ASN A 552 24.81 5.33 5.20
CA ASN A 552 25.74 4.59 4.35
C ASN A 552 25.36 4.73 2.86
N ILE A 553 26.19 4.18 1.97
CA ILE A 553 25.97 4.23 0.52
C ILE A 553 24.65 3.58 0.04
N ARG A 554 24.07 2.65 0.81
CA ARG A 554 22.76 2.05 0.50
C ARG A 554 21.59 2.94 0.91
N GLY A 555 21.87 4.05 1.59
CA GLY A 555 20.90 4.99 2.14
C GLY A 555 20.36 4.58 3.51
N TRP A 556 20.97 3.59 4.17
CA TRP A 556 20.56 3.21 5.53
C TRP A 556 21.12 4.20 6.53
N MET A 557 20.29 4.62 7.49
CA MET A 557 20.71 5.53 8.55
C MET A 557 21.75 4.87 9.45
N THR A 558 22.85 5.57 9.69
CA THR A 558 23.96 5.13 10.56
C THR A 558 24.13 6.01 11.79
N LYS A 559 23.60 7.24 11.80
CA LYS A 559 23.66 8.14 12.97
C LYS A 559 22.49 9.11 13.05
N ILE A 560 22.07 9.41 14.28
CA ILE A 560 21.26 10.55 14.71
C ILE A 560 22.04 11.23 15.83
N ASN A 561 22.68 12.36 15.54
CA ASN A 561 23.77 12.94 16.34
C ASN A 561 24.90 11.94 16.63
N ASP A 562 26.00 12.39 17.24
CA ASP A 562 27.10 11.49 17.62
C ASP A 562 26.98 11.10 19.10
N PRO A 563 26.71 9.82 19.45
CA PRO A 563 26.68 9.40 20.85
C PRO A 563 28.07 9.42 21.52
N ALA A 564 29.17 9.45 20.76
CA ALA A 564 30.51 9.57 21.35
C ALA A 564 30.76 10.99 21.90
N THR A 565 30.29 12.01 21.18
CA THR A 565 30.45 13.44 21.52
C THR A 565 29.15 14.18 21.29
N LEU A 566 28.41 14.43 22.38
CA LEU A 566 27.10 15.06 22.29
C LEU A 566 27.15 16.55 21.96
N ASP A 567 28.25 17.29 22.13
CA ASP A 567 28.42 18.68 21.65
C ASP A 567 27.20 19.62 21.89
N GLY A 568 26.57 19.55 23.07
CA GLY A 568 25.38 20.35 23.44
C GLY A 568 24.03 19.79 22.97
N LYS A 569 24.02 18.64 22.28
CA LYS A 569 22.83 17.85 21.97
C LYS A 569 22.37 17.05 23.20
N LEU A 570 21.07 16.82 23.31
CA LEU A 570 20.51 16.04 24.44
C LEU A 570 20.58 14.52 24.23
N PHE A 571 20.67 14.05 22.99
CA PHE A 571 20.63 12.63 22.65
C PHE A 571 21.46 12.33 21.40
N GLY A 572 22.13 11.17 21.39
CA GLY A 572 22.85 10.63 20.24
C GLY A 572 22.62 9.13 20.07
N TYR A 573 22.64 8.68 18.81
CA TYR A 573 22.30 7.32 18.40
C TYR A 573 23.12 6.91 17.17
N GLU A 574 23.84 5.80 17.23
CA GLU A 574 24.63 5.24 16.12
C GLU A 574 24.18 3.82 15.82
N ILE A 575 24.02 3.50 14.54
CA ILE A 575 23.56 2.21 14.04
C ILE A 575 24.67 1.62 13.17
N LYS A 576 25.11 0.41 13.51
CA LYS A 576 26.14 -0.32 12.75
C LYS A 576 25.55 -1.59 12.17
N TYR A 577 25.75 -1.76 10.87
CA TYR A 577 25.28 -2.92 10.12
C TYR A 577 26.45 -3.87 9.87
N THR A 578 27.41 -3.44 9.05
CA THR A 578 28.52 -4.28 8.57
C THR A 578 29.77 -4.24 9.44
N ASN A 579 29.85 -3.28 10.36
CA ASN A 579 31.05 -2.94 11.14
C ASN A 579 30.78 -2.80 12.66
N PRO A 580 30.14 -3.79 13.31
CA PRO A 580 30.01 -3.80 14.77
C PRO A 580 31.39 -3.84 15.44
N VAL A 581 31.49 -3.31 16.66
CA VAL A 581 32.74 -3.26 17.43
C VAL A 581 33.17 -4.65 17.85
N PHE A 582 32.22 -5.50 18.24
CA PHE A 582 32.48 -6.87 18.70
C PHE A 582 31.94 -7.91 17.71
N SER A 583 32.59 -8.02 16.55
CA SER A 583 32.19 -8.92 15.47
C SER A 583 32.13 -10.41 15.83
N GLY A 584 32.77 -10.82 16.92
CA GLY A 584 32.67 -12.19 17.46
C GLY A 584 31.36 -12.47 18.19
N THR A 585 30.72 -11.44 18.77
CA THR A 585 29.43 -11.53 19.46
C THR A 585 28.28 -11.23 18.50
N ALA A 586 28.38 -10.14 17.74
CA ALA A 586 27.40 -9.77 16.72
C ALA A 586 28.12 -9.66 15.37
N PRO A 587 28.01 -10.64 14.46
CA PRO A 587 28.65 -10.54 13.15
C PRO A 587 28.03 -9.42 12.32
N GLY A 588 28.85 -8.76 11.50
CA GLY A 588 28.38 -7.75 10.55
C GLY A 588 27.31 -8.30 9.61
N ARG A 589 26.25 -7.52 9.39
CA ARG A 589 25.07 -7.85 8.61
C ARG A 589 25.02 -7.08 7.31
N PHE A 590 24.79 -7.78 6.22
CA PHE A 590 24.79 -7.24 4.86
C PHE A 590 23.41 -7.23 4.22
N ASN A 591 22.45 -7.96 4.79
CA ASN A 591 21.08 -8.09 4.31
C ASN A 591 20.08 -7.05 4.88
N GLY A 592 20.58 -6.09 5.68
CA GLY A 592 19.79 -4.99 6.25
C GLY A 592 19.44 -5.14 7.74
N ASN A 593 19.76 -6.26 8.38
CA ASN A 593 19.67 -6.35 9.84
C ASN A 593 20.69 -5.44 10.52
N ILE A 594 20.34 -4.96 11.72
CA ILE A 594 21.22 -4.12 12.54
C ILE A 594 22.08 -5.03 13.40
N ALA A 595 23.40 -4.90 13.33
CA ALA A 595 24.30 -5.70 14.15
C ALA A 595 24.52 -5.09 15.53
N GLU A 596 24.60 -3.76 15.61
CA GLU A 596 24.91 -3.06 16.85
C GLU A 596 24.27 -1.66 16.85
N ILE A 597 23.85 -1.22 18.04
CA ILE A 597 23.36 0.15 18.28
C ILE A 597 24.06 0.73 19.49
N ASP A 598 24.58 1.95 19.35
CA ASP A 598 25.13 2.76 20.43
C ASP A 598 24.23 3.98 20.69
N TRP A 599 23.99 4.33 21.95
CA TRP A 599 23.26 5.55 22.28
C TRP A 599 23.71 6.19 23.60
N LYS A 600 23.45 7.48 23.71
CA LYS A 600 23.81 8.29 24.88
C LYS A 600 22.82 9.45 25.04
N SER A 601 22.41 9.72 26.27
CA SER A 601 21.68 10.94 26.62
C SER A 601 22.59 11.90 27.41
N SER A 602 22.32 13.20 27.33
CA SER A 602 23.04 14.20 28.12
C SER A 602 22.65 14.19 29.60
N MET A 603 21.63 13.42 29.97
CA MET A 603 21.13 13.33 31.34
C MET A 603 22.14 12.64 32.26
N ASP A 604 22.59 11.43 31.89
CA ASP A 604 23.60 10.71 32.68
C ASP A 604 24.97 10.58 31.99
N GLY A 605 25.05 10.90 30.69
CA GLY A 605 26.30 10.84 29.94
C GLY A 605 26.87 9.43 29.78
N VAL A 606 26.10 8.38 30.06
CA VAL A 606 26.55 6.99 29.92
C VAL A 606 26.33 6.53 28.48
N LEU A 607 27.42 6.13 27.81
CA LEU A 607 27.33 5.46 26.51
C LEU A 607 26.86 4.02 26.71
N ARG A 608 25.87 3.63 25.93
CA ARG A 608 25.20 2.33 25.99
C ARG A 608 25.25 1.66 24.64
N ARG A 609 25.29 0.32 24.66
CA ARG A 609 25.37 -0.51 23.47
C ARG A 609 24.42 -1.68 23.56
N TYR A 610 23.81 -2.04 22.43
CA TYR A 610 23.24 -3.36 22.18
C TYR A 610 23.96 -4.04 21.02
N ASP A 611 24.37 -5.28 21.23
CA ASP A 611 24.86 -6.21 20.21
C ASP A 611 23.78 -7.26 19.89
N TYR A 612 23.41 -7.41 18.62
CA TYR A 612 22.29 -8.25 18.19
C TYR A 612 22.72 -9.54 17.49
N GLN A 613 22.09 -10.65 17.89
CA GLN A 613 22.24 -11.95 17.26
C GLN A 613 20.90 -12.41 16.68
N TYR A 614 20.96 -13.00 15.50
CA TYR A 614 19.81 -13.48 14.75
C TYR A 614 19.97 -14.95 14.39
N ASP A 615 18.86 -15.67 14.31
CA ASP A 615 18.83 -17.00 13.73
C ASP A 615 18.87 -16.96 12.19
N ALA A 616 18.91 -18.14 11.55
CA ALA A 616 18.95 -18.27 10.08
C ALA A 616 17.67 -17.76 9.38
N LEU A 617 16.57 -17.58 10.12
CA LEU A 617 15.33 -16.96 9.63
C LEU A 617 15.30 -15.44 9.88
N ASN A 618 16.41 -14.89 10.38
CA ASN A 618 16.64 -13.49 10.75
C ASN A 618 15.66 -12.96 11.80
N ARG A 619 15.29 -13.83 12.74
CA ARG A 619 14.58 -13.46 13.96
C ARG A 619 15.61 -13.17 15.04
N LEU A 620 15.32 -12.19 15.88
CA LEU A 620 16.19 -11.76 16.96
C LEU A 620 16.29 -12.85 18.02
N GLY A 621 17.44 -13.50 18.14
CA GLY A 621 17.68 -14.49 19.19
C GLY A 621 18.18 -13.85 20.49
N LYS A 622 18.98 -12.78 20.39
CA LYS A 622 19.59 -12.15 21.57
C LYS A 622 19.96 -10.69 21.33
N GLY A 623 19.66 -9.83 22.29
CA GLY A 623 20.22 -8.49 22.44
C GLY A 623 21.10 -8.45 23.69
N THR A 624 22.40 -8.21 23.51
CA THR A 624 23.37 -8.10 24.62
C THR A 624 23.67 -6.65 24.90
N TYR A 625 23.37 -6.18 26.10
CA TYR A 625 23.61 -4.81 26.54
C TYR A 625 24.99 -4.66 27.17
N SER A 626 25.61 -3.51 26.95
CA SER A 626 26.83 -3.09 27.64
C SER A 626 26.90 -1.58 27.82
N GLU A 627 27.77 -1.14 28.74
CA GLU A 627 28.11 0.26 28.96
C GLU A 627 29.61 0.46 28.67
N PRO A 628 30.01 0.77 27.43
CA PRO A 628 31.42 0.76 27.00
C PRO A 628 32.35 1.67 27.82
N GLY A 629 31.82 2.71 28.46
CA GLY A 629 32.57 3.63 29.33
C GLY A 629 32.67 3.21 30.79
N SER A 630 32.05 2.09 31.19
CA SER A 630 32.03 1.61 32.57
C SER A 630 33.25 0.76 32.92
N SER A 631 33.61 0.69 34.21
CA SER A 631 34.64 -0.24 34.71
C SER A 631 34.23 -1.71 34.53
N LEU A 632 32.92 -1.97 34.52
CA LEU A 632 32.33 -3.25 34.13
C LEU A 632 31.54 -3.03 32.82
N ILE A 633 32.24 -3.15 31.69
CA ILE A 633 31.65 -2.94 30.35
C ILE A 633 30.47 -3.88 30.13
N TYR A 634 30.68 -5.18 30.34
CA TYR A 634 29.66 -6.22 30.18
C TYR A 634 28.91 -6.46 31.49
N ASN A 635 28.12 -5.48 31.89
CA ASN A 635 27.27 -5.56 33.07
C ASN A 635 26.02 -6.44 32.85
N ASN A 636 25.68 -6.75 31.59
CA ASN A 636 24.51 -7.56 31.19
C ASN A 636 23.15 -7.00 31.63
N TYR A 637 23.08 -5.74 32.06
CA TYR A 637 21.80 -5.10 32.42
C TYR A 637 20.91 -5.05 31.20
N PHE A 638 19.63 -5.40 31.28
CA PHE A 638 18.72 -5.29 30.13
C PHE A 638 18.98 -6.28 28.98
N ASN A 639 19.81 -7.32 29.16
CA ASN A 639 19.90 -8.40 28.16
C ASN A 639 18.51 -9.01 27.90
N GLU A 640 18.23 -9.31 26.63
CA GLU A 640 17.02 -10.00 26.19
C GLU A 640 17.39 -11.17 25.29
N GLU A 641 16.86 -12.37 25.58
CA GLU A 641 17.16 -13.61 24.84
C GLU A 641 15.89 -14.40 24.58
N LEU A 642 15.68 -14.83 23.34
CA LEU A 642 14.49 -15.55 22.89
C LEU A 642 14.85 -16.77 22.05
N THR A 643 13.97 -17.77 22.10
CA THR A 643 13.99 -18.92 21.19
C THR A 643 12.64 -19.07 20.51
N TYR A 644 12.60 -19.68 19.33
CA TYR A 644 11.38 -19.80 18.53
C TYR A 644 11.17 -21.22 17.99
N ASP A 645 9.92 -21.59 17.72
CA ASP A 645 9.61 -22.70 16.82
C ASP A 645 9.77 -22.31 15.34
N LEU A 646 9.47 -23.21 14.39
CA LEU A 646 9.60 -22.91 12.96
C LEU A 646 8.56 -21.90 12.42
N ASN A 647 7.42 -21.70 13.10
CA ASN A 647 6.42 -20.67 12.76
C ASN A 647 6.71 -19.30 13.41
N GLY A 648 7.76 -19.20 14.22
CA GLY A 648 8.11 -17.97 14.94
C GLY A 648 7.34 -17.76 16.23
N ASN A 649 6.68 -18.80 16.77
CA ASN A 649 6.14 -18.75 18.12
C ASN A 649 7.32 -18.68 19.10
N ILE A 650 7.30 -17.74 20.05
CA ILE A 650 8.32 -17.64 21.10
C ILE A 650 8.19 -18.87 22.00
N LEU A 651 9.27 -19.60 22.22
CA LEU A 651 9.31 -20.76 23.12
C LEU A 651 9.83 -20.37 24.51
N THR A 652 10.82 -19.49 24.57
CA THR A 652 11.39 -18.96 25.81
C THR A 652 11.73 -17.48 25.68
N LEU A 653 11.63 -16.74 26.78
CA LEU A 653 12.07 -15.34 26.90
C LEU A 653 12.81 -15.16 28.22
N LYS A 654 14.06 -14.71 28.16
CA LYS A 654 14.84 -14.33 29.33
C LYS A 654 15.16 -12.84 29.27
N ARG A 655 14.96 -12.15 30.39
CA ARG A 655 15.36 -10.76 30.54
C ARG A 655 16.11 -10.54 31.84
N LEU A 656 17.19 -9.78 31.74
CA LEU A 656 17.92 -9.25 32.87
C LEU A 656 17.59 -7.77 33.03
N SER A 657 17.69 -7.22 34.22
CA SER A 657 17.52 -5.80 34.49
C SER A 657 18.69 -5.27 35.32
N LYS A 658 18.77 -3.95 35.47
CA LYS A 658 19.65 -3.34 36.47
C LYS A 658 19.20 -3.79 37.87
N PRO A 659 20.13 -4.24 38.74
CA PRO A 659 19.76 -4.77 40.04
C PRO A 659 19.10 -3.73 40.94
N SER A 660 18.25 -4.22 41.84
CA SER A 660 17.67 -3.44 42.94
C SER A 660 18.72 -3.06 43.98
N SER A 661 19.76 -3.88 44.14
CA SER A 661 20.93 -3.62 44.98
C SER A 661 22.18 -4.35 44.46
N GLY A 662 23.36 -3.75 44.64
CA GLY A 662 24.63 -4.32 44.17
C GLY A 662 24.92 -4.06 42.68
N THR A 663 25.77 -4.89 42.08
CA THR A 663 26.32 -4.69 40.73
C THR A 663 26.05 -5.85 39.76
N VAL A 664 25.35 -6.90 40.22
CA VAL A 664 25.04 -8.08 39.41
C VAL A 664 23.67 -7.91 38.76
N ALA A 665 23.56 -8.10 37.45
CA ALA A 665 22.27 -8.01 36.76
C ALA A 665 21.21 -8.94 37.39
N GLU A 666 20.00 -8.43 37.56
CA GLU A 666 18.90 -9.17 38.17
C GLU A 666 18.06 -9.86 37.09
N SER A 667 17.85 -11.17 37.18
CA SER A 667 16.94 -11.89 36.29
C SER A 667 15.50 -11.51 36.64
N ILE A 668 14.82 -10.85 35.70
CA ILE A 668 13.41 -10.46 35.86
C ILE A 668 12.47 -11.42 35.13
N ASP A 669 12.97 -12.10 34.09
CA ASP A 669 12.20 -13.06 33.32
C ASP A 669 13.02 -14.29 32.98
N ASN A 670 12.38 -15.45 33.07
CA ASN A 670 12.85 -16.72 32.54
C ASN A 670 11.63 -17.56 32.15
N LEU A 671 10.92 -17.06 31.14
CA LEU A 671 9.59 -17.51 30.76
C LEU A 671 9.66 -18.70 29.80
N VAL A 672 8.75 -19.65 29.98
CA VAL A 672 8.48 -20.76 29.06
C VAL A 672 7.06 -20.63 28.54
N TYR A 673 6.94 -20.56 27.22
CA TYR A 673 5.68 -20.40 26.52
C TYR A 673 5.12 -21.78 26.17
N ASN A 674 3.89 -22.05 26.61
CA ASN A 674 3.21 -23.30 26.32
C ASN A 674 1.99 -23.02 25.45
N TYR A 675 1.87 -23.70 24.32
CA TYR A 675 0.81 -23.49 23.34
C TYR A 675 -0.24 -24.61 23.41
N TYR A 676 -1.46 -24.29 22.99
CA TYR A 676 -2.58 -25.24 23.01
C TYR A 676 -2.29 -26.53 22.23
N ASN A 677 -3.01 -27.60 22.57
CA ASN A 677 -2.94 -28.92 21.90
C ASN A 677 -1.54 -29.55 21.91
N GLY A 678 -0.83 -29.45 23.04
CA GLY A 678 0.52 -30.00 23.16
C GLY A 678 1.51 -29.30 22.23
N ASN A 679 1.47 -27.97 22.17
CA ASN A 679 2.23 -27.12 21.27
C ASN A 679 1.89 -27.23 19.78
N GLN A 680 0.73 -27.80 19.43
CA GLN A 680 0.20 -27.84 18.06
C GLN A 680 -0.77 -26.69 17.78
N SER A 681 -0.39 -25.47 18.17
CA SER A 681 -1.20 -24.25 17.96
C SER A 681 -0.34 -23.00 18.00
N ASN A 682 -0.81 -21.93 17.37
CA ASN A 682 -0.25 -20.58 17.54
C ASN A 682 -0.88 -19.82 18.72
N ARG A 683 -1.91 -20.39 19.38
CA ARG A 683 -2.56 -19.82 20.57
C ARG A 683 -1.79 -20.20 21.83
N LEU A 684 -1.43 -19.18 22.62
CA LEU A 684 -0.66 -19.34 23.86
C LEU A 684 -1.58 -19.86 24.96
N GLN A 685 -1.28 -21.02 25.53
CA GLN A 685 -2.09 -21.60 26.60
C GLN A 685 -1.73 -21.02 27.97
N LYS A 686 -0.44 -20.95 28.30
CA LYS A 686 0.04 -20.45 29.60
C LYS A 686 1.53 -20.12 29.56
N ILE A 687 1.96 -19.28 30.49
CA ILE A 687 3.38 -18.98 30.74
C ILE A 687 3.80 -19.66 32.03
N THR A 688 4.89 -20.43 31.97
CA THR A 688 5.46 -21.12 33.14
C THR A 688 6.93 -20.74 33.31
N LEU A 689 7.53 -21.19 34.41
CA LEU A 689 8.96 -21.05 34.67
C LEU A 689 9.65 -22.43 34.63
N PRO A 690 10.96 -22.50 34.32
CA PRO A 690 11.74 -23.71 34.51
C PRO A 690 11.73 -24.18 35.97
N THR A 691 11.92 -25.48 36.18
CA THR A 691 11.96 -26.08 37.53
C THR A 691 13.04 -25.41 38.40
N GLY A 692 12.66 -25.00 39.61
CA GLY A 692 13.57 -24.36 40.58
C GLY A 692 13.78 -22.86 40.38
N VAL A 693 13.16 -22.25 39.36
CA VAL A 693 13.21 -20.79 39.15
C VAL A 693 12.05 -20.10 39.87
N THR A 694 12.36 -19.10 40.69
CA THR A 694 11.35 -18.27 41.36
C THR A 694 10.93 -17.11 40.45
N ASN A 695 9.62 -16.82 40.44
CA ASN A 695 9.07 -15.70 39.68
C ASN A 695 9.52 -14.35 40.23
N ASN A 696 9.95 -13.44 39.35
CA ASN A 696 10.28 -12.07 39.72
C ASN A 696 9.19 -11.13 39.18
N PRO A 697 8.38 -10.49 40.04
CA PRO A 697 7.27 -9.64 39.61
C PRO A 697 7.73 -8.32 38.97
N SER A 698 9.03 -8.01 38.97
CA SER A 698 9.59 -6.87 38.21
C SER A 698 9.58 -7.12 36.70
N GLY A 699 9.47 -8.38 36.27
CA GLY A 699 9.23 -8.79 34.88
C GLY A 699 7.78 -9.21 34.65
N TYR A 700 7.56 -10.22 33.82
CA TYR A 700 6.25 -10.84 33.67
C TYR A 700 5.95 -11.78 34.85
N ASN A 701 4.79 -11.59 35.47
CA ASN A 701 4.35 -12.39 36.60
C ASN A 701 3.79 -13.75 36.17
N ALA A 702 4.67 -14.72 35.88
CA ALA A 702 4.32 -16.05 35.38
C ALA A 702 3.69 -16.93 36.47
N LEU A 703 2.36 -16.84 36.63
CA LEU A 703 1.61 -17.62 37.62
C LEU A 703 1.14 -18.98 37.08
N GLY A 704 1.32 -19.24 35.79
CA GLY A 704 0.96 -20.53 35.18
C GLY A 704 -0.53 -20.69 34.90
N ASN A 705 -1.32 -19.61 34.92
CA ASN A 705 -2.73 -19.69 34.62
C ASN A 705 -2.97 -19.91 33.12
N THR A 706 -4.07 -20.59 32.81
CA THR A 706 -4.52 -20.79 31.42
C THR A 706 -5.12 -19.49 30.87
N ILE A 707 -4.88 -19.22 29.60
CA ILE A 707 -5.37 -18.07 28.83
C ILE A 707 -6.46 -18.52 27.87
N GLY A 708 -7.70 -18.07 28.05
CA GLY A 708 -8.81 -18.41 27.16
C GLY A 708 -8.80 -17.69 25.79
N TYR A 709 -9.52 -18.26 24.82
CA TYR A 709 -9.73 -17.70 23.48
C TYR A 709 -11.16 -17.92 22.98
N ASP A 710 -11.69 -16.97 22.20
CA ASP A 710 -12.96 -17.13 21.47
C ASP A 710 -12.78 -17.83 20.10
N ASP A 711 -13.88 -18.04 19.37
CA ASP A 711 -13.85 -18.72 18.06
C ASP A 711 -13.22 -17.86 16.96
N ASN A 712 -13.07 -16.55 17.17
CA ASN A 712 -12.32 -15.67 16.27
C ASN A 712 -10.81 -15.68 16.57
N GLY A 713 -10.37 -16.40 17.60
CA GLY A 713 -8.97 -16.47 18.01
C GLY A 713 -8.53 -15.27 18.86
N ASN A 714 -9.47 -14.54 19.48
CA ASN A 714 -9.18 -13.44 20.38
C ASN A 714 -8.97 -13.93 21.80
N MET A 715 -7.95 -13.45 22.49
CA MET A 715 -7.70 -13.77 23.91
C MET A 715 -8.84 -13.25 24.81
N THR A 716 -9.48 -14.11 25.61
CA THR A 716 -10.65 -13.74 26.43
C THR A 716 -10.32 -13.39 27.88
N ASP A 717 -9.11 -13.70 28.35
CA ASP A 717 -8.67 -13.48 29.72
C ASP A 717 -7.14 -13.60 29.81
N GLN A 718 -6.56 -13.08 30.89
CA GLN A 718 -5.13 -13.19 31.19
C GLN A 718 -4.90 -13.04 32.70
N LEU A 719 -5.19 -14.11 33.44
CA LEU A 719 -5.22 -14.09 34.91
C LEU A 719 -3.87 -13.76 35.55
N ASP A 720 -2.75 -14.06 34.88
CA ASP A 720 -1.39 -13.67 35.31
C ASP A 720 -1.24 -12.14 35.45
N LYS A 721 -2.01 -11.36 34.67
CA LYS A 721 -2.10 -9.89 34.75
C LYS A 721 -3.34 -9.39 35.51
N GLY A 722 -4.07 -10.29 36.18
CA GLY A 722 -5.32 -9.98 36.86
C GLY A 722 -6.49 -9.66 35.93
N ILE A 723 -6.37 -9.92 34.63
CA ILE A 723 -7.44 -9.71 33.64
C ILE A 723 -8.34 -10.94 33.65
N THR A 724 -9.55 -10.77 34.18
CA THR A 724 -10.53 -11.85 34.35
C THR A 724 -11.45 -12.05 33.15
N LYS A 725 -11.62 -11.01 32.32
CA LYS A 725 -12.42 -11.07 31.10
C LYS A 725 -12.04 -9.95 30.13
N ILE A 726 -11.99 -10.27 28.85
CA ILE A 726 -11.89 -9.36 27.72
C ILE A 726 -13.10 -9.62 26.82
N THR A 727 -13.82 -8.56 26.47
CA THR A 727 -14.92 -8.60 25.50
C THR A 727 -14.51 -7.81 24.27
N TYR A 728 -14.91 -8.31 23.10
CA TYR A 728 -14.57 -7.73 21.80
C TYR A 728 -15.82 -7.27 21.06
N ASN A 729 -15.65 -6.25 20.24
CA ASN A 729 -16.64 -5.87 19.23
C ASN A 729 -16.44 -6.67 17.92
N TYR A 730 -17.27 -6.41 16.91
CA TYR A 730 -17.24 -7.16 15.64
C TYR A 730 -15.96 -6.96 14.81
N LEU A 731 -15.14 -5.95 15.13
CA LEU A 731 -13.81 -5.75 14.52
C LEU A 731 -12.71 -6.55 15.24
N ASN A 732 -13.07 -7.32 16.28
CA ASN A 732 -12.11 -7.98 17.17
C ASN A 732 -11.23 -6.98 17.95
N LEU A 733 -11.73 -5.76 18.20
CA LEU A 733 -11.11 -4.79 19.10
C LEU A 733 -11.69 -4.91 20.51
N PRO A 734 -10.86 -4.84 21.57
CA PRO A 734 -11.34 -4.97 22.94
C PRO A 734 -12.18 -3.75 23.31
N ASN A 735 -13.48 -3.95 23.58
CA ASN A 735 -14.38 -2.89 24.01
C ASN A 735 -14.58 -2.86 25.54
N SER A 736 -14.28 -3.96 26.23
CA SER A 736 -14.27 -4.01 27.70
C SER A 736 -13.20 -4.97 28.22
N ILE A 737 -12.36 -4.50 29.14
CA ILE A 737 -11.35 -5.30 29.85
C ILE A 737 -11.65 -5.22 31.35
N LYS A 738 -11.99 -6.37 31.95
CA LYS A 738 -12.31 -6.49 33.37
C LYS A 738 -11.16 -7.09 34.15
N LYS A 739 -10.67 -6.35 35.13
CA LYS A 739 -9.75 -6.82 36.18
C LYS A 739 -10.50 -7.02 37.49
N SER A 740 -9.85 -7.56 38.51
CA SER A 740 -10.48 -7.83 39.82
C SER A 740 -11.06 -6.58 40.49
N THR A 741 -10.44 -5.41 40.30
CA THR A 741 -10.78 -4.15 40.98
C THR A 741 -11.24 -3.03 40.05
N GLU A 742 -11.13 -3.22 38.74
CA GLU A 742 -11.43 -2.17 37.75
C GLU A 742 -11.95 -2.75 36.44
N THR A 743 -12.70 -1.95 35.69
CA THR A 743 -13.09 -2.24 34.31
C THR A 743 -12.71 -1.06 33.44
N ILE A 744 -12.09 -1.37 32.30
CA ILE A 744 -11.71 -0.41 31.28
C ILE A 744 -12.64 -0.62 30.10
N ASN A 745 -13.34 0.41 29.68
CA ASN A 745 -14.22 0.39 28.52
C ASN A 745 -13.65 1.30 27.44
N TYR A 746 -13.78 0.86 26.19
CA TYR A 746 -13.33 1.58 25.02
C TYR A 746 -14.48 1.82 24.07
N THR A 747 -14.51 2.99 23.46
CA THR A 747 -15.47 3.35 22.40
C THR A 747 -14.70 3.52 21.10
N TYR A 748 -15.14 2.83 20.06
CA TYR A 748 -14.55 2.88 18.72
C TYR A 748 -15.59 3.35 17.71
N ARG A 749 -15.12 4.07 16.70
CA ARG A 749 -15.86 4.23 15.45
C ARG A 749 -15.86 2.91 14.67
N ALA A 750 -16.84 2.73 13.79
CA ALA A 750 -16.97 1.56 12.93
C ALA A 750 -15.83 1.37 11.91
N ASP A 751 -14.98 2.37 11.73
CA ASP A 751 -13.72 2.29 10.98
C ASP A 751 -12.53 1.76 11.82
N GLY A 752 -12.76 1.46 13.10
CA GLY A 752 -11.76 0.94 14.04
C GLY A 752 -11.03 2.01 14.86
N VAL A 753 -11.32 3.30 14.66
CA VAL A 753 -10.64 4.36 15.40
C VAL A 753 -11.19 4.48 16.83
N LYS A 754 -10.31 4.39 17.82
CA LYS A 754 -10.65 4.62 19.23
C LYS A 754 -10.96 6.11 19.46
N VAL A 755 -12.13 6.39 20.03
CA VAL A 755 -12.61 7.75 20.32
C VAL A 755 -12.90 8.00 21.80
N GLY A 756 -12.94 6.95 22.61
CA GLY A 756 -13.13 7.07 24.05
C GLY A 756 -12.48 5.95 24.85
N LYS A 757 -12.03 6.26 26.07
CA LYS A 757 -11.59 5.32 27.10
C LYS A 757 -12.17 5.73 28.45
N ASN A 758 -12.68 4.78 29.21
CA ASN A 758 -13.15 5.02 30.58
C ASN A 758 -12.64 3.91 31.51
N SER A 759 -11.88 4.27 32.54
CA SER A 759 -11.40 3.34 33.57
C SER A 759 -12.09 3.60 34.91
N SER A 760 -12.77 2.58 35.44
CA SER A 760 -13.44 2.67 36.74
C SER A 760 -12.47 2.70 37.93
N GLY A 761 -11.23 2.25 37.75
CA GLY A 761 -10.23 2.20 38.82
C GLY A 761 -9.65 3.57 39.14
N ILE A 762 -9.38 4.38 38.11
CA ILE A 762 -8.81 5.74 38.23
C ILE A 762 -9.92 6.81 38.10
N ALA A 763 -11.16 6.41 37.79
CA ALA A 763 -12.29 7.31 37.53
C ALA A 763 -11.96 8.40 36.49
N THR A 764 -11.22 8.03 35.44
CA THR A 764 -10.81 8.94 34.36
C THR A 764 -11.48 8.53 33.05
N GLN A 765 -12.14 9.50 32.40
CA GLN A 765 -12.60 9.40 31.03
C GLN A 765 -11.66 10.17 30.11
N THR A 766 -11.18 9.52 29.04
CA THR A 766 -10.36 10.13 27.99
C THR A 766 -11.16 10.19 26.70
N ASP A 767 -11.33 11.38 26.14
CA ASP A 767 -11.93 11.58 24.81
C ASP A 767 -10.83 11.84 23.79
N TYR A 768 -10.82 11.08 22.69
CA TYR A 768 -9.85 11.20 21.59
C TYR A 768 -10.53 11.83 20.37
N LEU A 769 -10.26 13.10 20.10
CA LEU A 769 -10.98 13.88 19.09
C LEU A 769 -10.00 14.49 18.09
N ASP A 770 -9.72 13.77 17.01
CA ASP A 770 -8.93 14.26 15.86
C ASP A 770 -7.54 14.81 16.24
N GLY A 771 -6.90 14.22 17.26
CA GLY A 771 -5.62 14.65 17.83
C GLY A 771 -5.74 15.46 19.13
N PHE A 772 -6.92 15.97 19.46
CA PHE A 772 -7.18 16.65 20.73
C PHE A 772 -7.56 15.63 21.79
N GLN A 773 -6.72 15.48 22.82
CA GLN A 773 -6.97 14.55 23.93
C GLN A 773 -7.48 15.29 25.16
N TYR A 774 -8.68 14.94 25.59
CA TYR A 774 -9.31 15.48 26.80
C TYR A 774 -9.33 14.42 27.88
N GLU A 775 -9.18 14.84 29.14
CA GLU A 775 -9.37 13.98 30.30
C GLU A 775 -10.40 14.59 31.27
N THR A 776 -11.25 13.74 31.84
CA THR A 776 -12.27 14.10 32.83
C THR A 776 -12.09 13.25 34.07
N THR A 777 -11.80 13.87 35.21
CA THR A 777 -11.63 13.19 36.52
C THR A 777 -12.63 13.67 37.58
N THR A 778 -13.01 14.95 37.56
CA THR A 778 -13.95 15.57 38.51
C THR A 778 -15.25 16.06 37.85
N GLY A 779 -15.65 15.42 36.75
CA GLY A 779 -16.85 15.79 35.97
C GLY A 779 -16.63 16.95 34.98
N THR A 780 -15.47 17.61 35.03
CA THR A 780 -15.06 18.64 34.06
C THR A 780 -13.98 18.08 33.14
N ALA A 781 -14.18 18.20 31.82
CA ALA A 781 -13.20 17.80 30.82
C ALA A 781 -12.13 18.89 30.61
N VAL A 782 -10.86 18.50 30.60
CA VAL A 782 -9.71 19.38 30.39
C VAL A 782 -8.95 18.92 29.15
N LEU A 783 -8.69 19.84 28.22
CA LEU A 783 -7.79 19.57 27.08
C LEU A 783 -6.37 19.43 27.60
N LYS A 784 -5.76 18.26 27.41
CA LYS A 784 -4.42 17.95 27.93
C LYS A 784 -3.33 18.34 26.95
N PHE A 785 -3.41 17.83 25.72
CA PHE A 785 -2.44 18.14 24.69
C PHE A 785 -3.02 17.93 23.28
N ILE A 786 -2.26 18.42 22.30
CA ILE A 786 -2.38 18.02 20.89
C ILE A 786 -1.01 17.57 20.38
N PRO A 787 -0.92 16.56 19.50
CA PRO A 787 0.33 16.15 18.90
C PRO A 787 0.85 17.22 17.94
N THR A 788 2.16 17.24 17.75
CA THR A 788 2.86 17.99 16.70
C THR A 788 3.80 17.04 15.95
N SER A 789 4.32 17.44 14.79
CA SER A 789 5.24 16.61 14.00
C SER A 789 6.55 16.24 14.72
N GLU A 790 6.91 16.98 15.78
CA GLU A 790 8.14 16.80 16.56
C GLU A 790 7.87 16.53 18.05
N GLY A 791 6.61 16.27 18.45
CA GLY A 791 6.23 16.07 19.85
C GLY A 791 4.75 16.39 20.12
N TYR A 792 4.49 17.31 21.04
CA TYR A 792 3.14 17.76 21.38
C TYR A 792 3.12 19.13 22.05
N TYR A 793 1.97 19.80 22.02
CA TYR A 793 1.73 21.01 22.81
C TYR A 793 0.92 20.66 24.06
N ASN A 794 1.46 20.94 25.25
CA ASN A 794 0.81 20.73 26.53
C ASN A 794 -0.04 21.97 26.90
N PHE A 795 -1.36 21.81 26.98
CA PHE A 795 -2.30 22.89 27.29
C PHE A 795 -2.39 23.23 28.78
N GLU A 796 -2.04 22.30 29.67
CA GLU A 796 -2.02 22.57 31.12
C GLU A 796 -0.85 23.49 31.49
N ASN A 797 0.30 23.25 30.88
CA ASN A 797 1.53 24.00 31.14
C ASN A 797 1.79 25.11 30.13
N ASN A 798 0.99 25.19 29.05
CA ASN A 798 1.19 26.10 27.91
C ASN A 798 2.60 26.03 27.31
N LYS A 799 3.08 24.81 27.04
CA LYS A 799 4.45 24.56 26.55
C LYS A 799 4.47 23.58 25.40
N TYR A 800 5.35 23.83 24.43
CA TYR A 800 5.75 22.84 23.45
C TYR A 800 6.72 21.83 24.08
N ILE A 801 6.43 20.56 23.86
CA ILE A 801 7.29 19.43 24.22
C ILE A 801 7.76 18.78 22.92
N TYR A 802 9.05 18.47 22.86
CA TYR A 802 9.70 17.86 21.70
C TYR A 802 10.23 16.49 22.05
N ASN A 803 10.20 15.58 21.09
CA ASN A 803 10.65 14.21 21.24
C ASN A 803 11.89 13.94 20.37
N TYR A 804 12.91 13.32 20.95
CA TYR A 804 13.90 12.56 20.19
C TYR A 804 13.35 11.16 19.94
N THR A 805 13.35 10.74 18.68
CA THR A 805 12.96 9.40 18.27
C THR A 805 14.16 8.63 17.71
N ASP A 806 14.16 7.31 17.87
CA ASP A 806 15.09 6.42 17.16
C ASP A 806 14.61 6.10 15.73
N HIS A 807 15.33 5.23 15.02
CA HIS A 807 15.03 4.87 13.62
C HIS A 807 13.68 4.17 13.43
N LEU A 808 13.07 3.64 14.49
CA LEU A 808 11.75 2.99 14.46
C LEU A 808 10.63 3.92 14.93
N GLY A 809 10.96 5.16 15.30
CA GLY A 809 10.02 6.11 15.86
C GLY A 809 9.75 5.92 17.36
N ASN A 810 10.56 5.16 18.09
CA ASN A 810 10.40 5.06 19.55
C ASN A 810 10.82 6.38 20.19
N VAL A 811 9.97 6.94 21.06
CA VAL A 811 10.34 8.14 21.83
C VAL A 811 11.44 7.76 22.81
N ARG A 812 12.66 8.28 22.63
CA ARG A 812 13.81 8.00 23.51
C ARG A 812 13.95 9.02 24.62
N LEU A 813 13.59 10.27 24.33
CA LEU A 813 13.72 11.38 25.25
C LEU A 813 12.73 12.49 24.86
N SER A 814 12.13 13.14 25.85
CA SER A 814 11.27 14.31 25.67
C SER A 814 11.84 15.52 26.40
N TYR A 815 11.77 16.70 25.79
CA TYR A 815 12.34 17.93 26.34
C TYR A 815 11.50 19.17 26.02
N THR A 816 11.71 20.24 26.77
CA THR A 816 11.04 21.53 26.58
C THR A 816 11.96 22.70 26.91
N ARG A 817 11.53 23.92 26.59
CA ARG A 817 12.16 25.15 27.07
C ARG A 817 11.45 25.60 28.35
N ASN A 818 12.21 25.77 29.43
CA ASN A 818 11.79 26.43 30.66
C ASN A 818 12.45 27.82 30.77
N ASP A 819 12.21 28.54 31.87
CA ASP A 819 12.73 29.89 32.07
C ASP A 819 14.27 29.93 32.19
N THR A 820 14.89 28.82 32.60
CA THR A 820 16.34 28.69 32.84
C THR A 820 17.09 28.05 31.66
N GLY A 821 16.40 27.54 30.64
CA GLY A 821 17.00 26.91 29.47
C GLY A 821 16.21 25.72 28.94
N ILE A 822 16.93 24.72 28.44
CA ILE A 822 16.35 23.48 27.91
C ILE A 822 16.34 22.43 29.03
N GLU A 823 15.22 21.74 29.18
CA GLU A 823 15.00 20.74 30.22
C GLU A 823 14.53 19.42 29.62
N ILE A 824 15.16 18.31 30.01
CA ILE A 824 14.71 16.96 29.72
C ILE A 824 13.61 16.61 30.73
N ILE A 825 12.42 16.27 30.24
CA ILE A 825 11.27 15.96 31.11
C ILE A 825 10.98 14.46 31.20
N GLU A 826 11.48 13.68 30.24
CA GLU A 826 11.28 12.24 30.22
C GLU A 826 12.40 11.54 29.44
N GLU A 827 12.80 10.35 29.89
CA GLU A 827 13.71 9.46 29.17
C GLU A 827 13.12 8.05 29.13
N ASN A 828 13.19 7.42 27.96
CA ASN A 828 12.64 6.10 27.70
C ASN A 828 13.65 5.26 26.93
N ASN A 829 14.03 4.13 27.53
CA ASN A 829 14.87 3.12 26.90
C ASN A 829 14.11 1.80 26.89
N TYR A 830 14.37 0.95 25.90
CA TYR A 830 13.56 -0.23 25.65
C TYR A 830 14.43 -1.47 25.45
N TYR A 831 13.92 -2.60 25.95
CA TYR A 831 14.32 -3.90 25.45
C TYR A 831 13.95 -3.99 23.96
N PRO A 832 14.60 -4.85 23.17
CA PRO A 832 14.32 -5.00 21.74
C PRO A 832 12.83 -5.20 21.41
N PHE A 833 12.09 -6.01 22.17
CA PHE A 833 10.63 -6.19 21.96
C PHE A 833 9.75 -5.08 22.57
N GLY A 834 10.33 -3.98 23.04
CA GLY A 834 9.60 -2.74 23.38
C GLY A 834 9.16 -2.61 24.84
N LEU A 835 9.49 -3.56 25.72
CA LEU A 835 9.32 -3.35 27.17
C LEU A 835 10.22 -2.20 27.60
N LYS A 836 9.71 -1.27 28.40
CA LYS A 836 10.50 -0.14 28.91
C LYS A 836 11.52 -0.65 29.94
N HIS A 837 12.74 -0.11 29.88
CA HIS A 837 13.76 -0.32 30.92
C HIS A 837 13.29 0.35 32.22
N GLU A 838 13.30 -0.41 33.30
CA GLU A 838 13.04 0.11 34.64
C GLU A 838 14.35 0.50 35.37
N ARG A 839 14.20 1.25 36.47
CA ARG A 839 15.32 1.68 37.35
C ARG A 839 16.36 2.54 36.60
N TYR A 840 15.82 3.38 35.73
CA TYR A 840 16.50 4.33 34.89
C TYR A 840 15.97 5.73 35.24
N ASN A 841 16.83 6.77 35.25
CA ASN A 841 16.54 8.20 35.54
C ASN A 841 15.05 8.50 35.83
N ASN A 842 14.66 8.63 37.11
CA ASN A 842 13.26 8.75 37.55
C ASN A 842 12.65 10.12 37.21
N LEU A 843 12.38 10.36 35.93
CA LEU A 843 11.67 11.53 35.43
C LEU A 843 10.18 11.19 35.26
N ALA A 844 9.31 12.01 35.86
CA ALA A 844 7.87 11.74 35.88
C ALA A 844 7.18 11.96 34.52
N GLY A 845 7.78 12.74 33.61
CA GLY A 845 7.19 13.08 32.31
C GLY A 845 5.84 13.78 32.42
N ASN A 846 5.08 13.78 31.33
CA ASN A 846 3.67 14.18 31.34
C ASN A 846 2.79 12.93 31.55
N PRO A 847 2.07 12.82 32.68
CA PRO A 847 1.25 11.63 32.97
C PRO A 847 0.12 11.40 31.97
N SER A 848 -0.38 12.43 31.28
CA SER A 848 -1.40 12.29 30.24
C SER A 848 -0.84 11.85 28.87
N TYR A 849 0.47 11.97 28.64
CA TYR A 849 1.09 11.63 27.36
C TYR A 849 1.76 10.25 27.40
N GLN A 850 1.02 9.22 26.96
CA GLN A 850 1.45 7.81 27.02
C GLN A 850 1.96 7.25 25.68
N TYR A 851 2.32 8.10 24.71
CA TYR A 851 2.80 7.67 23.40
C TYR A 851 4.31 7.42 23.45
N LYS A 852 4.72 6.14 23.51
CA LYS A 852 6.09 5.74 23.84
C LYS A 852 6.74 4.92 22.71
N TYR A 853 6.69 3.59 22.81
CA TYR A 853 7.25 2.67 21.83
C TYR A 853 6.49 2.75 20.49
N ASN A 854 7.22 2.91 19.38
CA ASN A 854 6.74 3.24 18.04
C ASN A 854 5.75 4.42 17.98
N GLY A 855 5.80 5.34 18.95
CA GLY A 855 4.83 6.43 19.09
C GLY A 855 3.40 5.94 19.38
N LYS A 856 3.23 4.72 19.92
CA LYS A 856 1.93 4.14 20.29
C LYS A 856 1.58 4.37 21.74
N GLU A 857 0.28 4.50 22.00
CA GLU A 857 -0.23 4.78 23.35
C GLU A 857 -0.15 3.53 24.23
N LEU A 858 0.59 3.62 25.32
CA LEU A 858 0.62 2.62 26.38
C LEU A 858 -0.68 2.71 27.20
N GLN A 859 -1.46 1.63 27.21
CA GLN A 859 -2.58 1.44 28.11
C GLN A 859 -2.04 1.06 29.50
N THR A 860 -1.76 2.06 30.34
CA THR A 860 -1.13 1.89 31.66
C THR A 860 -1.81 0.86 32.56
N GLU A 861 -3.13 0.69 32.41
CA GLU A 861 -3.98 -0.19 33.19
C GLU A 861 -3.75 -1.67 32.84
N THR A 862 -3.28 -1.96 31.62
CA THR A 862 -3.02 -3.33 31.12
C THR A 862 -1.55 -3.57 30.76
N GLY A 863 -0.75 -2.53 30.58
CA GLY A 863 0.61 -2.61 30.05
C GLY A 863 0.70 -2.98 28.57
N MET A 864 -0.39 -2.85 27.81
CA MET A 864 -0.44 -3.11 26.37
C MET A 864 -0.33 -1.82 25.57
N TYR A 865 0.28 -1.87 24.38
CA TYR A 865 0.28 -0.75 23.45
C TYR A 865 -0.88 -0.85 22.48
N ASP A 866 -1.61 0.25 22.28
CA ASP A 866 -2.66 0.35 21.27
C ASP A 866 -2.06 0.74 19.92
N TYR A 867 -2.14 -0.17 18.96
CA TYR A 867 -1.64 0.03 17.59
C TYR A 867 -2.74 0.39 16.58
N GLY A 868 -3.99 0.50 17.02
CA GLY A 868 -5.16 0.72 16.17
C GLY A 868 -5.91 -0.59 15.92
N ALA A 869 -5.35 -1.46 15.06
CA ALA A 869 -6.04 -2.71 14.71
C ALA A 869 -5.93 -3.81 15.79
N ARG A 870 -4.93 -3.73 16.67
CA ARG A 870 -4.65 -4.73 17.71
C ARG A 870 -3.93 -4.09 18.90
N PHE A 871 -3.95 -4.78 20.05
CA PHE A 871 -3.18 -4.39 21.24
C PHE A 871 -1.94 -5.29 21.37
N TYR A 872 -0.76 -4.67 21.44
CA TYR A 872 0.53 -5.33 21.54
C TYR A 872 0.96 -5.52 23.00
N MET A 873 1.45 -6.71 23.36
CA MET A 873 1.97 -7.03 24.70
C MET A 873 3.51 -7.03 24.67
N PRO A 874 4.19 -5.92 25.02
CA PRO A 874 5.65 -5.85 25.00
C PRO A 874 6.32 -6.72 26.06
N ASP A 875 5.61 -7.03 27.15
CA ASP A 875 6.05 -7.96 28.20
C ASP A 875 6.12 -9.42 27.71
N LEU A 876 5.36 -9.77 26.66
CA LEU A 876 5.33 -11.11 26.03
C LEU A 876 5.85 -11.14 24.57
N GLY A 877 6.14 -10.00 23.96
CA GLY A 877 6.64 -9.91 22.59
C GLY A 877 5.64 -10.35 21.50
N ARG A 878 4.32 -10.26 21.74
CA ARG A 878 3.29 -10.77 20.81
C ARG A 878 1.93 -10.06 20.90
N TRP A 879 1.07 -10.32 19.92
CA TRP A 879 -0.32 -9.81 19.87
C TRP A 879 -1.29 -10.70 20.66
N SER A 880 -2.42 -10.11 21.10
CA SER A 880 -3.51 -10.82 21.79
C SER A 880 -4.57 -11.42 20.85
N VAL A 881 -4.59 -10.99 19.58
CA VAL A 881 -5.57 -11.40 18.55
C VAL A 881 -4.87 -11.74 17.23
N VAL A 882 -5.57 -12.47 16.36
CA VAL A 882 -5.09 -12.88 15.03
C VAL A 882 -4.84 -11.67 14.14
N ASP A 883 -3.75 -11.67 13.39
CA ASP A 883 -3.45 -10.65 12.39
C ASP A 883 -4.52 -10.59 11.28
N PRO A 884 -5.18 -9.43 11.07
CA PRO A 884 -6.15 -9.25 9.98
C PRO A 884 -5.60 -9.51 8.57
N LEU A 885 -4.27 -9.44 8.38
CA LEU A 885 -3.56 -9.67 7.12
C LEU A 885 -2.60 -10.87 7.20
N SER A 886 -2.82 -11.81 8.12
CA SER A 886 -1.99 -13.02 8.27
C SER A 886 -1.79 -13.82 6.97
N GLU A 887 -2.71 -13.73 6.02
CA GLU A 887 -2.66 -14.39 4.71
C GLU A 887 -1.63 -13.78 3.75
N LEU A 888 -1.05 -12.62 4.08
CA LEU A 888 0.10 -12.09 3.35
C LEU A 888 1.41 -12.76 3.81
N GLN A 889 1.38 -13.57 4.87
CA GLN A 889 2.55 -13.92 5.68
C GLN A 889 2.49 -15.36 6.19
N PHE A 890 2.09 -16.29 5.32
CA PHE A 890 1.84 -17.70 5.67
C PHE A 890 2.97 -18.44 6.42
N ALA A 891 4.21 -17.96 6.32
CA ALA A 891 5.36 -18.55 7.01
C ALA A 891 5.46 -18.17 8.49
N TYR A 892 4.70 -17.17 8.95
CA TYR A 892 4.74 -16.65 10.31
C TYR A 892 3.44 -16.96 11.05
N ASN A 893 3.54 -17.12 12.37
CA ASN A 893 2.34 -17.29 13.19
C ASN A 893 1.50 -15.99 13.19
N PRO A 894 0.15 -16.10 13.22
CA PRO A 894 -0.73 -14.93 13.15
C PRO A 894 -0.71 -14.00 14.38
N TYR A 895 0.06 -14.32 15.42
CA TYR A 895 0.18 -13.51 16.64
C TYR A 895 1.58 -12.88 16.78
N SER A 896 2.44 -13.05 15.78
CA SER A 896 3.83 -12.60 15.82
C SER A 896 3.94 -11.08 15.68
N TYR A 897 4.88 -10.50 16.41
CA TYR A 897 5.22 -9.09 16.28
C TYR A 897 6.47 -8.92 15.42
N ALA A 898 6.39 -8.01 14.43
CA ALA A 898 7.54 -7.57 13.63
C ALA A 898 8.40 -8.72 13.03
N TYR A 899 7.78 -9.84 12.64
CA TYR A 899 8.46 -11.05 12.13
C TYR A 899 9.45 -11.69 13.10
N GLY A 900 9.40 -11.34 14.39
CA GLY A 900 10.42 -11.69 15.36
C GLY A 900 11.71 -10.86 15.24
N ASN A 901 11.70 -9.74 14.49
CA ASN A 901 12.84 -8.85 14.32
C ASN A 901 12.44 -7.37 14.55
N PRO A 902 12.18 -6.99 15.81
CA PRO A 902 11.70 -5.65 16.16
C PRO A 902 12.78 -4.58 16.04
N MET A 903 14.04 -4.94 15.77
CA MET A 903 15.11 -3.96 15.55
C MET A 903 15.08 -3.39 14.13
N ARG A 904 14.49 -4.13 13.20
CA ARG A 904 14.38 -3.74 11.79
C ARG A 904 12.95 -3.33 11.42
N PHE A 905 11.95 -4.03 11.94
CA PHE A 905 10.55 -3.82 11.56
C PHE A 905 9.75 -3.23 12.73
N ASN A 906 8.81 -2.34 12.42
CA ASN A 906 7.71 -1.97 13.31
C ASN A 906 6.37 -2.38 12.67
N ASP A 907 5.24 -2.26 13.36
CA ASP A 907 3.91 -2.48 12.75
C ASP A 907 3.10 -1.19 12.91
N PRO A 908 3.11 -0.24 11.96
CA PRO A 908 2.53 1.09 12.19
C PRO A 908 1.01 1.10 12.42
N THR A 909 0.28 0.06 12.02
CA THR A 909 -1.20 0.01 12.09
C THR A 909 -1.72 -1.16 12.92
N GLY A 910 -0.84 -2.04 13.40
CA GLY A 910 -1.20 -3.30 14.01
C GLY A 910 -1.74 -4.30 12.99
N MET A 911 -1.47 -4.17 11.69
CA MET A 911 -1.95 -5.08 10.64
C MET A 911 -0.84 -5.75 9.85
N ILE A 912 0.38 -5.21 9.82
CA ILE A 912 1.51 -5.82 9.13
C ILE A 912 2.82 -5.16 9.55
N GLY A 913 3.87 -5.96 9.74
CA GLY A 913 5.20 -5.43 9.98
C GLY A 913 5.77 -4.71 8.74
N GLU A 914 6.29 -3.51 8.91
CA GLU A 914 6.94 -2.71 7.87
C GLU A 914 8.40 -2.41 8.24
N ASP A 915 9.26 -2.34 7.24
CA ASP A 915 10.63 -1.82 7.38
C ASP A 915 10.52 -0.29 7.23
N PRO A 916 10.77 0.51 8.29
CA PRO A 916 10.71 1.95 8.24
C PRO A 916 11.96 2.48 7.50
N ASP A 917 12.07 2.19 6.20
CA ASP A 917 13.16 2.68 5.36
C ASP A 917 13.12 4.22 5.35
N PRO A 918 14.23 4.91 5.72
CA PRO A 918 14.35 6.36 5.61
C PRO A 918 14.00 6.92 4.21
N LYS A 919 14.08 6.10 3.15
CA LYS A 919 13.63 6.47 1.79
C LYS A 919 12.13 6.77 1.69
N LYS A 920 11.33 6.26 2.62
CA LYS A 920 9.89 6.56 2.71
C LYS A 920 9.58 7.74 3.63
N ILE A 921 10.40 7.98 4.65
CA ILE A 921 10.05 8.88 5.76
C ILE A 921 10.74 10.26 5.67
N TYR A 922 11.90 10.39 5.01
CA TYR A 922 12.67 11.65 5.02
C TYR A 922 13.21 12.13 3.66
N GLY A 923 12.61 11.68 2.56
CA GLY A 923 12.90 12.18 1.21
C GLY A 923 11.62 12.56 0.49
N PRO A 924 11.46 13.80 0.01
CA PRO A 924 10.67 14.09 -1.18
C PRO A 924 11.24 13.17 -2.23
N LYS A 925 10.43 12.25 -2.75
CA LYS A 925 10.80 11.26 -3.77
C LYS A 925 11.90 11.83 -4.64
N GLY A 926 13.16 11.47 -4.35
CA GLY A 926 14.30 12.01 -5.08
C GLY A 926 14.00 11.77 -6.54
N GLY A 927 14.03 12.84 -7.34
CA GLY A 927 13.57 12.85 -8.73
C GLY A 927 13.93 11.56 -9.45
N TYR A 928 12.96 10.66 -9.50
CA TYR A 928 12.92 9.63 -10.51
C TYR A 928 12.30 10.32 -11.73
N PRO A 929 12.87 10.13 -12.93
CA PRO A 929 12.14 10.45 -14.14
C PRO A 929 10.76 9.81 -14.01
N ILE A 930 9.73 10.58 -14.32
CA ILE A 930 8.39 10.05 -14.56
C ILE A 930 8.46 9.38 -15.94
N GLU A 931 9.25 8.31 -16.03
CA GLU A 931 8.99 7.25 -16.99
C GLU A 931 7.79 6.52 -16.40
N GLU A 932 6.73 6.43 -17.20
CA GLU A 932 5.70 5.39 -17.14
C GLU A 932 5.59 4.66 -15.78
N VAL A 933 4.41 4.73 -15.14
CA VAL A 933 3.91 3.55 -14.41
C VAL A 933 3.52 2.48 -15.43
N VAL A 934 4.49 2.09 -16.26
CA VAL A 934 4.66 0.73 -16.70
C VAL A 934 5.51 0.13 -15.59
N MET A 935 5.05 -1.01 -15.07
CA MET A 935 5.87 -1.81 -14.19
C MET A 935 7.07 -2.33 -14.98
N THR A 936 8.10 -1.50 -15.10
CA THR A 936 9.42 -1.88 -15.59
C THR A 936 10.42 -1.57 -14.49
N TYR A 937 10.57 -2.58 -13.62
CA TYR A 937 11.86 -3.12 -13.25
C TYR A 937 13.07 -2.18 -13.12
N THR A 938 13.48 -1.88 -11.89
CA THR A 938 14.82 -2.21 -11.31
C THR A 938 15.14 -1.35 -10.08
N LYS A 939 14.64 -1.71 -8.88
CA LYS A 939 15.36 -1.54 -7.59
C LYS A 939 14.85 -2.59 -6.59
N PRO A 940 15.71 -3.42 -5.97
CA PRO A 940 15.29 -4.22 -4.84
C PRO A 940 14.98 -3.29 -3.66
N SER A 941 13.73 -3.28 -3.23
CA SER A 941 13.35 -2.69 -1.95
C SER A 941 13.89 -3.54 -0.79
N PRO A 942 14.04 -2.99 0.42
CA PRO A 942 14.45 -3.75 1.62
C PRO A 942 13.54 -4.94 1.98
N LEU A 943 12.40 -5.12 1.30
CA LEU A 943 11.57 -6.32 1.37
C LEU A 943 12.24 -7.58 0.79
N SER A 944 13.47 -7.46 0.29
CA SER A 944 14.31 -8.55 -0.23
C SER A 944 14.62 -9.68 0.75
N PHE A 945 14.26 -9.49 2.03
CA PHE A 945 14.37 -10.52 3.06
C PHE A 945 13.20 -11.55 3.07
N MET A 946 12.08 -11.24 2.40
CA MET A 946 10.87 -12.07 2.42
C MET A 946 10.83 -13.16 1.32
N GLY A 947 11.94 -13.42 0.61
CA GLY A 947 11.94 -14.36 -0.51
C GLY A 947 11.17 -13.86 -1.76
N ILE A 948 10.81 -12.57 -1.79
CA ILE A 948 10.26 -11.91 -2.98
C ILE A 948 11.36 -11.06 -3.60
N ASN A 949 12.35 -11.73 -4.20
CA ASN A 949 13.40 -11.09 -4.99
C ASN A 949 13.09 -11.24 -6.48
N ASN A 950 11.94 -10.73 -6.90
CA ASN A 950 11.70 -10.21 -8.23
C ASN A 950 10.20 -9.95 -8.43
N MET A 951 9.78 -8.70 -8.59
CA MET A 951 8.60 -8.39 -9.39
C MET A 951 8.72 -8.83 -10.89
N ASN A 952 9.75 -9.55 -11.35
CA ASN A 952 9.98 -10.02 -12.73
C ASN A 952 9.44 -11.46 -12.83
N ALA A 953 9.25 -12.08 -11.65
CA ALA A 953 8.27 -13.12 -11.45
C ALA A 953 6.82 -12.58 -11.53
N PHE A 954 6.61 -11.25 -11.66
CA PHE A 954 5.33 -10.66 -12.05
C PHE A 954 5.21 -10.61 -13.59
N HIS A 955 6.26 -10.24 -14.33
CA HIS A 955 6.15 -10.05 -15.79
C HIS A 955 6.30 -11.32 -16.66
N ALA A 956 7.02 -12.36 -16.24
CA ALA A 956 6.93 -13.66 -16.92
C ALA A 956 5.60 -14.40 -16.65
N SER A 957 4.76 -13.84 -15.78
CA SER A 957 3.40 -14.28 -15.56
C SER A 957 2.38 -13.48 -16.36
N GLU A 958 2.72 -12.33 -16.96
CA GLU A 958 1.70 -11.47 -17.57
C GLU A 958 0.99 -12.08 -18.79
N ASP A 959 1.60 -13.02 -19.52
CA ASP A 959 0.93 -13.74 -20.62
C ASP A 959 0.31 -15.09 -20.25
N ARG A 960 0.42 -15.57 -19.01
CA ARG A 960 -0.23 -16.83 -18.55
C ARG A 960 -0.92 -16.78 -17.19
N PHE A 961 -0.85 -15.64 -16.49
CA PHE A 961 -1.60 -15.33 -15.26
C PHE A 961 -3.05 -14.91 -15.57
N ALA A 962 -3.36 -14.59 -16.83
CA ALA A 962 -4.69 -14.19 -17.30
C ALA A 962 -5.73 -15.34 -17.42
N ALA A 963 -5.36 -16.59 -17.11
CA ALA A 963 -6.29 -17.73 -17.18
C ALA A 963 -6.56 -18.44 -15.83
N GLY A 964 -5.70 -18.29 -14.82
CA GLY A 964 -5.83 -19.01 -13.54
C GLY A 964 -6.18 -18.15 -12.32
N ILE A 965 -6.05 -16.82 -12.39
CA ILE A 965 -6.28 -15.91 -11.26
C ILE A 965 -7.11 -14.70 -11.71
N ARG A 966 -8.33 -14.97 -12.21
CA ARG A 966 -9.41 -13.97 -12.22
C ARG A 966 -10.35 -14.33 -11.07
N GLY A 967 -10.17 -13.70 -9.90
CA GLY A 967 -11.12 -13.83 -8.79
C GLY A 967 -10.60 -13.51 -7.39
N SER A 968 -9.32 -13.72 -7.06
CA SER A 968 -8.86 -13.64 -5.65
C SER A 968 -8.02 -12.41 -5.30
N LYS A 969 -7.19 -11.88 -6.21
CA LYS A 969 -6.40 -10.66 -5.93
C LYS A 969 -7.17 -9.36 -6.08
N ALA A 970 -8.26 -9.33 -6.86
CA ALA A 970 -9.13 -8.16 -6.91
C ALA A 970 -9.84 -7.96 -5.56
N ALA A 971 -10.37 -9.02 -4.93
CA ALA A 971 -10.94 -8.93 -3.60
C ALA A 971 -9.90 -8.60 -2.51
N LEU A 972 -8.67 -9.14 -2.60
CA LEU A 972 -7.61 -8.87 -1.61
C LEU A 972 -6.94 -7.49 -1.80
N ALA A 973 -6.84 -7.01 -3.05
CA ALA A 973 -6.38 -5.65 -3.36
C ALA A 973 -7.47 -4.61 -3.08
N THR A 974 -8.75 -4.96 -3.27
CA THR A 974 -9.90 -4.17 -2.84
C THR A 974 -10.04 -4.20 -1.32
N GLU A 975 -9.74 -5.29 -0.61
CA GLU A 975 -9.72 -5.33 0.86
C GLU A 975 -8.52 -4.56 1.42
N LYS A 976 -7.35 -4.64 0.77
CA LYS A 976 -6.18 -3.79 1.06
C LYS A 976 -6.48 -2.32 0.75
N PHE A 977 -7.17 -2.03 -0.34
CA PHE A 977 -7.59 -0.67 -0.70
C PHE A 977 -8.66 -0.18 0.24
N GLU A 978 -9.71 -0.94 0.56
CA GLU A 978 -10.82 -0.55 1.42
C GLU A 978 -10.44 -0.49 2.91
N LYS A 979 -9.56 -1.36 3.42
CA LYS A 979 -9.04 -1.27 4.80
C LYS A 979 -7.97 -0.19 4.93
N ASN A 980 -7.08 -0.03 3.95
CA ASN A 980 -6.16 1.11 3.95
C ASN A 980 -6.86 2.42 3.59
N LEU A 981 -7.97 2.41 2.86
CA LEU A 981 -8.80 3.59 2.57
C LEU A 981 -9.69 3.90 3.76
N ALA A 982 -10.22 2.92 4.51
CA ALA A 982 -10.94 3.15 5.75
C ALA A 982 -9.98 3.67 6.84
N PHE A 983 -8.77 3.11 6.94
CA PHE A 983 -7.75 3.59 7.86
C PHE A 983 -7.13 4.92 7.41
N ALA A 984 -6.83 5.11 6.12
CA ALA A 984 -6.34 6.38 5.57
C ALA A 984 -7.43 7.45 5.63
N MET A 985 -8.67 7.19 5.24
CA MET A 985 -9.78 8.15 5.41
C MET A 985 -10.06 8.44 6.89
N GLY A 986 -9.89 7.44 7.77
CA GLY A 986 -9.96 7.60 9.22
C GLY A 986 -8.82 8.45 9.80
N THR A 987 -7.62 8.43 9.20
CA THR A 987 -6.48 9.31 9.56
C THR A 987 -6.48 10.64 8.81
N PHE A 988 -7.09 10.74 7.62
CA PHE A 988 -7.26 11.98 6.86
C PHE A 988 -8.34 12.88 7.49
N GLY A 989 -9.28 12.31 8.25
CA GLY A 989 -10.25 13.07 9.04
C GLY A 989 -9.72 13.58 10.39
N MET A 990 -8.51 13.16 10.81
CA MET A 990 -7.94 13.47 12.11
C MET A 990 -6.66 14.28 11.91
N GLY A 991 -6.60 15.51 12.41
CA GLY A 991 -5.48 16.45 12.27
C GLY A 991 -4.20 16.05 12.99
N GLY A 992 -3.75 14.80 12.85
CA GLY A 992 -2.44 14.34 13.25
C GLY A 992 -1.44 14.61 12.14
N SER A 993 -0.49 15.50 12.40
CA SER A 993 0.66 15.83 11.56
C SER A 993 1.64 14.65 11.45
N ASN A 994 1.24 13.60 10.72
CA ASN A 994 2.14 12.58 10.18
C ASN A 994 2.23 12.76 8.66
N LEU A 995 3.31 13.39 8.20
CA LEU A 995 3.68 13.70 6.81
C LEU A 995 3.71 12.49 5.84
N LEU A 996 3.47 11.27 6.33
CA LEU A 996 3.43 10.05 5.53
C LEU A 996 2.06 9.76 4.88
N ALA A 997 0.96 10.34 5.37
CA ALA A 997 -0.38 10.09 4.83
C ALA A 997 -0.74 10.99 3.62
N SER A 998 -0.21 12.21 3.54
CA SER A 998 -0.48 13.15 2.44
C SER A 998 0.23 12.80 1.13
N ALA A 999 1.31 11.99 1.18
CA ALA A 999 2.05 11.57 -0.01
C ALA A 999 1.33 10.46 -0.83
N GLY A 1000 0.37 9.75 -0.23
CA GLY A 1000 -0.37 8.67 -0.88
C GLY A 1000 -1.47 9.17 -1.83
N TRP A 1001 -2.17 10.24 -1.47
CA TRP A 1001 -3.24 10.80 -2.30
C TRP A 1001 -2.73 11.75 -3.38
N ALA A 1002 -1.66 12.51 -3.14
CA ALA A 1002 -1.00 13.25 -4.21
C ALA A 1002 -0.52 12.31 -5.33
N ALA A 1003 -0.11 11.08 -5.00
CA ALA A 1003 0.26 10.07 -6.00
C ALA A 1003 -0.94 9.44 -6.73
N PHE A 1004 -2.12 9.34 -6.10
CA PHE A 1004 -3.33 8.80 -6.72
C PHE A 1004 -4.05 9.84 -7.61
N ASP A 1005 -4.10 11.11 -7.18
CA ASP A 1005 -4.65 12.22 -7.95
C ASP A 1005 -3.73 12.59 -9.13
N THR A 1006 -2.41 12.47 -8.94
CA THR A 1006 -1.43 12.53 -10.03
C THR A 1006 -1.64 11.35 -10.98
N TYR A 1007 -1.86 10.12 -10.50
CA TYR A 1007 -2.09 8.95 -11.36
C TYR A 1007 -3.37 9.05 -12.21
N MET A 1008 -4.45 9.63 -11.68
CA MET A 1008 -5.71 9.84 -12.40
C MET A 1008 -5.68 11.04 -13.37
N SER A 1009 -4.77 12.00 -13.18
CA SER A 1009 -4.64 13.20 -14.03
C SER A 1009 -3.48 13.14 -15.05
N TYR A 1010 -2.60 12.13 -14.97
CA TYR A 1010 -1.40 11.96 -15.82
C TYR A 1010 -1.53 10.94 -16.95
N GLN A 1011 -2.70 10.77 -17.54
CA GLN A 1011 -2.84 9.88 -18.69
C GLN A 1011 -2.82 10.67 -20.00
N ASP A 1012 -1.93 10.28 -20.91
CA ASP A 1012 -1.71 10.90 -22.22
C ASP A 1012 -2.94 10.75 -23.15
N GLU A 1013 -2.97 11.48 -24.27
CA GLU A 1013 -4.05 11.47 -25.26
C GLU A 1013 -4.43 10.06 -25.77
N ASP A 1014 -3.48 9.12 -25.84
CA ASP A 1014 -3.75 7.73 -26.21
C ASP A 1014 -4.50 6.95 -25.11
N THR A 1015 -4.26 7.28 -23.84
CA THR A 1015 -5.02 6.72 -22.73
C THR A 1015 -6.35 7.44 -22.49
N GLN A 1016 -6.50 8.72 -22.87
CA GLN A 1016 -7.82 9.36 -22.96
C GLN A 1016 -8.68 8.74 -24.08
N GLY A 1017 -8.06 8.31 -25.19
CA GLY A 1017 -8.70 7.51 -26.23
C GLY A 1017 -9.10 6.11 -25.74
N ALA A 1018 -8.26 5.47 -24.93
CA ALA A 1018 -8.59 4.19 -24.28
C ALA A 1018 -9.70 4.36 -23.23
N VAL A 1019 -9.72 5.47 -22.48
CA VAL A 1019 -10.79 5.82 -21.53
C VAL A 1019 -12.09 6.17 -22.26
N ALA A 1020 -12.06 6.79 -23.43
CA ALA A 1020 -13.25 7.00 -24.27
C ALA A 1020 -13.81 5.66 -24.80
N ASN A 1021 -12.93 4.71 -25.15
CA ASN A 1021 -13.31 3.36 -25.55
C ASN A 1021 -13.79 2.50 -24.35
N VAL A 1022 -13.22 2.71 -23.17
CA VAL A 1022 -13.67 2.10 -21.91
C VAL A 1022 -14.95 2.76 -21.39
N GLN A 1023 -15.19 4.04 -21.66
CA GLN A 1023 -16.45 4.74 -21.41
C GLN A 1023 -17.54 4.25 -22.37
N LEU A 1024 -17.21 3.99 -23.65
CA LEU A 1024 -18.10 3.36 -24.61
C LEU A 1024 -18.40 1.90 -24.21
N LEU A 1025 -17.39 1.17 -23.73
CA LEU A 1025 -17.53 -0.18 -23.20
C LEU A 1025 -18.30 -0.20 -21.87
N ALA A 1026 -18.10 0.77 -20.99
CA ALA A 1026 -18.82 0.95 -19.73
C ALA A 1026 -20.28 1.39 -19.96
N MET A 1027 -20.54 2.19 -21.00
CA MET A 1027 -21.89 2.49 -21.48
C MET A 1027 -22.56 1.25 -22.09
N LEU A 1028 -21.84 0.44 -22.86
CA LEU A 1028 -22.33 -0.85 -23.39
C LEU A 1028 -22.54 -1.90 -22.28
N ILE A 1029 -21.75 -1.87 -21.21
CA ILE A 1029 -21.89 -2.73 -20.03
C ILE A 1029 -23.06 -2.25 -19.14
N GLN A 1030 -23.30 -0.94 -19.03
CA GLN A 1030 -24.47 -0.37 -18.33
C GLN A 1030 -25.82 -0.73 -19.01
N VAL A 1031 -25.82 -1.12 -20.28
CA VAL A 1031 -27.03 -1.53 -21.01
C VAL A 1031 -27.44 -2.97 -20.73
N ARG A 1032 -26.65 -3.77 -19.98
CA ARG A 1032 -27.14 -5.09 -19.51
C ARG A 1032 -28.35 -4.98 -18.58
N HIS A 1033 -28.59 -3.83 -17.95
CA HIS A 1033 -29.74 -3.61 -17.08
C HIS A 1033 -30.65 -2.49 -17.65
N GLY A 1034 -31.58 -2.89 -18.52
CA GLY A 1034 -32.95 -2.36 -18.55
C GLY A 1034 -33.19 -0.88 -18.92
N ASN A 1035 -32.79 -0.42 -20.11
CA ASN A 1035 -33.62 0.52 -20.89
C ASN A 1035 -33.17 0.60 -22.37
N LEU A 1036 -33.71 -0.29 -23.21
CA LEU A 1036 -33.35 -0.42 -24.63
C LEU A 1036 -33.72 0.80 -25.51
N SER A 1037 -34.60 1.69 -25.03
CA SER A 1037 -35.12 2.82 -25.83
C SER A 1037 -34.09 3.96 -26.07
N LYS A 1038 -33.15 4.18 -25.14
CA LYS A 1038 -32.11 5.23 -25.27
C LYS A 1038 -30.90 4.80 -26.11
N VAL A 1039 -30.68 3.50 -26.25
CA VAL A 1039 -29.57 2.95 -27.04
C VAL A 1039 -29.91 3.00 -28.53
N SER A 1040 -31.15 2.70 -28.89
CA SER A 1040 -31.67 2.91 -30.24
C SER A 1040 -31.52 4.37 -30.65
N SER A 1041 -31.96 5.35 -29.84
CA SER A 1041 -31.86 6.76 -30.25
C SER A 1041 -30.44 7.30 -30.46
N VAL A 1042 -29.44 6.74 -29.77
CA VAL A 1042 -28.02 7.13 -29.93
C VAL A 1042 -27.37 6.41 -31.12
N LEU A 1043 -27.70 5.13 -31.33
CA LEU A 1043 -27.28 4.39 -32.52
C LEU A 1043 -27.96 4.90 -33.80
N ASP A 1044 -29.24 5.28 -33.72
CA ASP A 1044 -30.03 5.87 -34.80
C ASP A 1044 -29.56 7.30 -35.13
N ALA A 1045 -29.11 8.08 -34.13
CA ALA A 1045 -28.47 9.39 -34.37
C ALA A 1045 -27.10 9.26 -35.05
N LEU A 1046 -26.26 8.29 -34.64
CA LEU A 1046 -24.98 8.00 -35.29
C LEU A 1046 -25.15 7.39 -36.70
N ALA A 1047 -26.18 6.55 -36.87
CA ALA A 1047 -26.52 5.91 -38.14
C ALA A 1047 -27.18 6.89 -39.13
N ALA A 1048 -27.98 7.85 -38.66
CA ALA A 1048 -28.58 8.89 -39.50
C ALA A 1048 -27.56 9.91 -40.00
N GLU A 1049 -26.51 10.20 -39.23
CA GLU A 1049 -25.41 11.07 -39.66
C GLU A 1049 -24.52 10.41 -40.73
N LYS A 1050 -24.52 9.06 -40.83
CA LYS A 1050 -23.59 8.29 -41.69
C LYS A 1050 -24.24 7.35 -42.71
N GLY A 1051 -25.56 7.12 -42.65
CA GLY A 1051 -26.36 6.33 -43.59
C GLY A 1051 -26.07 4.82 -43.61
N ILE A 1052 -25.89 4.18 -42.44
CA ILE A 1052 -25.45 2.76 -42.34
C ILE A 1052 -26.31 1.98 -41.33
N VAL A 1053 -26.60 0.70 -41.61
CA VAL A 1053 -27.22 -0.24 -40.66
C VAL A 1053 -26.18 -1.20 -40.08
N ILE A 1054 -26.22 -1.41 -38.77
CA ILE A 1054 -25.37 -2.35 -38.03
C ILE A 1054 -26.23 -3.55 -37.63
N SER A 1055 -25.81 -4.79 -37.94
CA SER A 1055 -26.45 -6.00 -37.41
C SER A 1055 -25.48 -6.86 -36.59
N ASN A 1056 -25.97 -7.35 -35.44
CA ASN A 1056 -25.23 -7.90 -34.28
C ASN A 1056 -24.45 -9.21 -34.58
N GLY A 1057 -23.42 -9.62 -33.82
CA GLY A 1057 -22.95 -9.14 -32.52
C GLY A 1057 -21.68 -9.85 -32.00
N ILE A 1058 -21.34 -9.52 -30.76
CA ILE A 1058 -20.21 -10.01 -29.97
C ILE A 1058 -20.16 -11.55 -29.97
N THR A 1059 -19.08 -12.14 -30.48
CA THR A 1059 -18.79 -13.56 -30.24
C THR A 1059 -18.21 -13.74 -28.84
N LYS A 1060 -18.40 -14.94 -28.25
CA LYS A 1060 -17.99 -15.35 -26.88
C LYS A 1060 -16.51 -15.10 -26.48
N LYS A 1061 -15.69 -14.49 -27.33
CA LYS A 1061 -14.26 -14.20 -27.12
C LYS A 1061 -13.83 -12.73 -27.31
N GLY A 1062 -14.75 -11.75 -27.29
CA GLY A 1062 -14.38 -10.34 -27.03
C GLY A 1062 -13.44 -9.66 -28.05
N ILE A 1063 -13.42 -10.08 -29.31
CA ILE A 1063 -12.78 -9.31 -30.39
C ILE A 1063 -13.86 -8.51 -31.12
N LEU A 1064 -13.70 -7.18 -31.18
CA LEU A 1064 -14.55 -6.32 -31.99
C LEU A 1064 -14.08 -6.44 -33.46
N LYS A 1065 -14.79 -7.25 -34.27
CA LYS A 1065 -14.76 -7.10 -35.73
C LYS A 1065 -15.97 -6.26 -36.12
N VAL A 1066 -15.73 -5.10 -36.72
CA VAL A 1066 -16.79 -4.26 -37.26
C VAL A 1066 -16.94 -4.60 -38.73
N ASP A 1067 -17.86 -5.51 -39.04
CA ASP A 1067 -18.29 -5.78 -40.40
C ASP A 1067 -19.42 -4.78 -40.72
N TYR A 1068 -19.28 -3.97 -41.77
CA TYR A 1068 -20.39 -3.14 -42.25
C TYR A 1068 -21.16 -3.88 -43.35
N LEU A 1069 -22.49 -3.77 -43.29
CA LEU A 1069 -23.42 -4.45 -44.19
C LEU A 1069 -24.11 -3.42 -45.10
N PHE A 1070 -24.07 -3.66 -46.41
CA PHE A 1070 -24.85 -2.86 -47.37
C PHE A 1070 -26.14 -3.58 -47.73
N LYS A 1071 -27.26 -2.86 -47.79
CA LYS A 1071 -28.57 -3.43 -48.16
C LYS A 1071 -28.60 -3.92 -49.60
N ASP A 1072 -27.92 -3.21 -50.50
CA ASP A 1072 -27.77 -3.58 -51.89
C ASP A 1072 -26.45 -3.10 -52.53
N VAL A 1073 -26.27 -3.42 -53.81
CA VAL A 1073 -25.05 -3.10 -54.59
C VAL A 1073 -24.92 -1.60 -54.89
N ASN A 1074 -26.01 -0.84 -54.93
CA ASN A 1074 -25.97 0.60 -55.21
C ASN A 1074 -25.48 1.38 -53.98
N ASP A 1075 -25.91 1.01 -52.78
CA ASP A 1075 -25.40 1.56 -51.52
C ASP A 1075 -23.88 1.36 -51.42
N ALA A 1076 -23.44 0.16 -51.77
CA ALA A 1076 -22.05 -0.21 -51.75
C ALA A 1076 -21.22 0.60 -52.80
N LYS A 1077 -21.75 0.82 -54.01
CA LYS A 1077 -21.13 1.71 -55.02
C LYS A 1077 -21.05 3.17 -54.58
N ASN A 1078 -22.09 3.66 -53.89
CA ASN A 1078 -22.16 5.02 -53.36
C ASN A 1078 -21.13 5.24 -52.24
N PHE A 1079 -20.92 4.23 -51.39
CA PHE A 1079 -19.85 4.26 -50.39
C PHE A 1079 -18.47 4.39 -51.05
N GLY A 1080 -18.16 3.57 -52.05
CA GLY A 1080 -16.91 3.69 -52.81
C GLY A 1080 -16.74 5.04 -53.50
N ALA A 1081 -17.82 5.69 -53.95
CA ALA A 1081 -17.78 7.04 -54.50
C ALA A 1081 -17.52 8.12 -53.46
N LYS A 1082 -18.10 8.00 -52.26
CA LYS A 1082 -17.87 8.92 -51.14
C LYS A 1082 -16.45 8.80 -50.58
N ALA A 1083 -15.95 7.58 -50.40
CA ALA A 1083 -14.66 7.32 -49.76
C ALA A 1083 -13.45 7.69 -50.65
N LEU A 1084 -13.53 7.45 -51.95
CA LEU A 1084 -12.42 7.74 -52.89
C LEU A 1084 -12.47 9.16 -53.48
N GLY A 1085 -13.53 9.93 -53.18
CA GLY A 1085 -13.77 11.24 -53.76
C GLY A 1085 -14.17 11.21 -55.25
N SER A 1086 -14.45 12.38 -55.83
CA SER A 1086 -14.95 12.51 -57.21
C SER A 1086 -13.95 12.10 -58.29
N SER A 1087 -12.66 11.97 -57.96
CA SER A 1087 -11.57 11.64 -58.89
C SER A 1087 -11.03 10.24 -58.65
N LYS A 1088 -11.82 9.23 -59.05
CA LYS A 1088 -11.46 7.80 -58.97
C LYS A 1088 -11.23 7.22 -60.37
N THR A 1089 -10.26 6.32 -60.46
CA THR A 1089 -9.90 5.58 -61.67
C THR A 1089 -10.31 4.13 -61.52
N ARG A 1090 -10.79 3.51 -62.60
CA ARG A 1090 -11.13 2.08 -62.61
C ARG A 1090 -9.86 1.24 -62.68
N ILE A 1091 -9.78 0.23 -61.83
CA ILE A 1091 -8.70 -0.77 -61.87
C ILE A 1091 -9.24 -2.09 -62.42
N TYR A 1092 -8.43 -2.72 -63.27
CA TYR A 1092 -8.74 -3.94 -64.00
C TYR A 1092 -7.66 -4.99 -63.67
N ASP A 1093 -8.04 -6.26 -63.64
CA ASP A 1093 -7.07 -7.35 -63.47
C ASP A 1093 -6.25 -7.62 -64.74
N GLY A 1094 -5.30 -8.55 -64.66
CA GLY A 1094 -4.44 -8.95 -65.78
C GLY A 1094 -5.17 -9.58 -66.98
N SER A 1095 -6.47 -9.89 -66.85
CA SER A 1095 -7.33 -10.35 -67.95
C SER A 1095 -8.15 -9.22 -68.58
N GLY A 1096 -7.99 -7.98 -68.10
CA GLY A 1096 -8.74 -6.81 -68.55
C GLY A 1096 -10.15 -6.71 -67.93
N LYS A 1097 -10.46 -7.50 -66.90
CA LYS A 1097 -11.76 -7.47 -66.22
C LYS A 1097 -11.74 -6.43 -65.10
N TRP A 1098 -12.81 -5.63 -65.02
CA TRP A 1098 -12.91 -4.56 -64.02
C TRP A 1098 -13.05 -5.15 -62.61
N ILE A 1099 -12.18 -4.76 -61.67
CA ILE A 1099 -12.13 -5.33 -60.31
C ILE A 1099 -12.29 -4.29 -59.19
N GLY A 1100 -12.21 -2.99 -59.47
CA GLY A 1100 -12.29 -1.98 -58.40
C GLY A 1100 -12.07 -0.54 -58.82
N TRP A 1101 -11.97 0.34 -57.83
CA TRP A 1101 -11.66 1.76 -58.01
C TRP A 1101 -10.45 2.15 -57.17
N GLU A 1102 -9.64 3.07 -57.68
CA GLU A 1102 -8.47 3.63 -56.99
C GLU A 1102 -8.40 5.15 -57.17
N ASN A 1103 -8.07 5.90 -56.13
CA ASN A 1103 -7.82 7.34 -56.22
C ASN A 1103 -6.33 7.65 -56.45
N LYS A 1104 -5.98 8.93 -56.69
CA LYS A 1104 -4.58 9.36 -56.92
C LYS A 1104 -3.65 9.15 -55.71
N ALA A 1105 -4.19 8.90 -54.51
CA ALA A 1105 -3.42 8.65 -53.29
C ALA A 1105 -3.08 7.17 -53.07
N GLY A 1106 -3.54 6.27 -53.95
CA GLY A 1106 -3.30 4.84 -53.85
C GLY A 1106 -4.31 4.09 -52.97
N ASP A 1107 -5.42 4.75 -52.58
CA ASP A 1107 -6.51 4.09 -51.86
C ASP A 1107 -7.34 3.26 -52.83
N GLN A 1108 -7.57 1.99 -52.51
CA GLN A 1108 -8.17 1.01 -53.42
C GLN A 1108 -9.41 0.36 -52.80
N VAL A 1109 -10.46 0.20 -53.62
CA VAL A 1109 -11.71 -0.47 -53.24
C VAL A 1109 -12.07 -1.51 -54.31
N TYR A 1110 -12.15 -2.78 -53.92
CA TYR A 1110 -12.29 -3.95 -54.80
C TYR A 1110 -13.60 -4.70 -54.63
N TRP A 1111 -14.21 -5.09 -55.74
CA TRP A 1111 -15.45 -5.87 -55.78
C TRP A 1111 -15.17 -7.28 -56.29
N GLY A 1112 -15.21 -8.30 -55.43
CA GLY A 1112 -15.08 -9.69 -55.91
C GLY A 1112 -14.70 -10.75 -54.89
N HIS A 1113 -15.12 -11.99 -55.18
CA HIS A 1113 -14.75 -13.25 -54.51
C HIS A 1113 -13.37 -13.74 -54.99
N GLY A 1114 -12.31 -13.53 -54.19
CA GLY A 1114 -10.93 -14.02 -54.44
C GLY A 1114 -10.16 -13.17 -55.47
N ASP A 1115 -8.88 -12.81 -55.33
CA ASP A 1115 -7.80 -13.15 -54.40
C ASP A 1115 -6.93 -11.91 -54.19
N TRP A 1116 -6.52 -11.62 -52.94
CA TRP A 1116 -5.18 -11.05 -52.71
C TRP A 1116 -4.31 -12.23 -52.28
N GLY A 1117 -3.33 -12.58 -53.11
CA GLY A 1117 -2.35 -13.65 -52.94
C GLY A 1117 -2.39 -14.46 -51.64
N LYS A 1118 -2.84 -15.72 -51.78
CA LYS A 1118 -2.67 -16.86 -50.88
C LYS A 1118 -3.38 -16.79 -49.51
N GLY A 1119 -4.57 -17.42 -49.50
CA GLY A 1119 -4.89 -18.40 -48.46
C GLY A 1119 -5.93 -18.00 -47.41
N VAL A 1120 -7.16 -17.69 -47.83
CA VAL A 1120 -8.34 -17.86 -46.96
C VAL A 1120 -9.44 -18.54 -47.76
N GLY A 1121 -9.89 -19.71 -47.31
CA GLY A 1121 -10.80 -20.59 -48.03
C GLY A 1121 -12.16 -19.98 -48.39
N SER A 1122 -12.77 -20.57 -49.42
CA SER A 1122 -14.07 -20.24 -50.03
C SER A 1122 -15.16 -19.81 -49.03
N SER A 1123 -15.37 -18.50 -48.87
CA SER A 1123 -16.61 -17.96 -48.31
C SER A 1123 -17.61 -17.76 -49.45
N THR A 1124 -18.91 -17.88 -49.18
CA THR A 1124 -20.05 -17.93 -50.14
C THR A 1124 -20.79 -16.58 -50.27
N PHE A 1125 -20.16 -15.45 -49.93
CA PHE A 1125 -20.80 -14.14 -49.89
C PHE A 1125 -20.13 -13.11 -50.83
N PRO A 1126 -20.89 -12.34 -51.63
CA PRO A 1126 -20.36 -11.15 -52.30
C PRO A 1126 -19.88 -10.17 -51.22
N HIS A 1127 -18.59 -9.84 -51.27
CA HIS A 1127 -17.95 -8.96 -50.30
C HIS A 1127 -17.11 -7.90 -51.01
N LEU A 1128 -16.98 -6.75 -50.36
CA LEU A 1128 -16.19 -5.62 -50.79
C LEU A 1128 -14.94 -5.53 -49.90
N ASN A 1129 -13.78 -5.45 -50.52
CA ASN A 1129 -12.52 -5.25 -49.81
C ASN A 1129 -12.04 -3.83 -50.05
N TYR A 1130 -11.54 -3.18 -49.02
CA TYR A 1130 -10.94 -1.85 -49.17
C TYR A 1130 -9.56 -1.81 -48.51
N ASN A 1131 -8.73 -0.93 -49.06
CA ASN A 1131 -7.45 -0.54 -48.50
C ASN A 1131 -7.34 0.99 -48.65
N ILE A 1132 -7.66 1.70 -47.57
CA ILE A 1132 -7.65 3.17 -47.56
C ILE A 1132 -6.59 3.59 -46.55
N ASN A 1133 -5.57 4.31 -47.01
CA ASN A 1133 -4.40 4.75 -46.24
C ASN A 1133 -3.70 3.59 -45.51
N GLY A 1134 -3.59 2.43 -46.16
CA GLY A 1134 -2.92 1.24 -45.63
C GLY A 1134 -3.77 0.39 -44.67
N GLN A 1135 -4.98 0.82 -44.32
CA GLN A 1135 -5.91 0.04 -43.50
C GLN A 1135 -6.81 -0.84 -44.38
N LYS A 1136 -6.68 -2.16 -44.21
CA LYS A 1136 -7.44 -3.17 -44.97
C LYS A 1136 -8.67 -3.61 -44.20
N GLY A 1137 -9.82 -3.69 -44.89
CA GLY A 1137 -11.08 -4.18 -44.30
C GLY A 1137 -11.94 -4.96 -45.29
N HIS A 1138 -12.94 -5.66 -44.74
CA HIS A 1138 -13.89 -6.52 -45.46
C HIS A 1138 -15.33 -6.11 -45.14
N LEU A 1139 -16.20 -6.12 -46.14
CA LEU A 1139 -17.59 -5.65 -46.06
C LEU A 1139 -18.52 -6.61 -46.79
N PHE A 1140 -19.73 -6.86 -46.27
CA PHE A 1140 -20.67 -7.84 -46.84
C PHE A 1140 -21.99 -7.19 -47.29
N LEU A 1141 -22.73 -7.82 -48.20
CA LEU A 1141 -24.12 -7.44 -48.48
C LEU A 1141 -25.08 -8.10 -47.47
N GLU A 1142 -26.04 -7.34 -46.96
CA GLU A 1142 -26.93 -7.70 -45.85
C GLU A 1142 -27.84 -8.89 -46.17
N ASN A 1143 -28.32 -8.99 -47.42
CA ASN A 1143 -29.18 -10.09 -47.85
C ASN A 1143 -28.38 -11.17 -48.60
N LYS A 1144 -28.39 -12.37 -48.02
CA LYS A 1144 -27.87 -13.61 -48.61
C LYS A 1144 -28.66 -13.91 -49.89
N ILE A 1145 -27.98 -14.11 -51.04
CA ILE A 1145 -28.63 -14.64 -52.26
C ILE A 1145 -28.98 -16.09 -51.98
N ASN A 1146 -30.15 -16.31 -51.37
CA ASN A 1146 -30.50 -17.57 -50.72
C ASN A 1146 -30.95 -18.67 -51.68
N ASN A 1147 -30.91 -18.45 -53.00
CA ASN A 1147 -31.21 -19.49 -53.98
C ASN A 1147 -30.31 -19.41 -55.22
N ARG A 1148 -29.82 -20.58 -55.66
CA ARG A 1148 -28.99 -20.76 -56.87
C ARG A 1148 -29.59 -20.15 -58.15
N GLY A 1149 -30.90 -19.93 -58.21
CA GLY A 1149 -31.58 -19.30 -59.36
C GLY A 1149 -31.29 -17.80 -59.56
N GLN A 1150 -30.90 -17.07 -58.52
CA GLN A 1150 -30.57 -15.64 -58.63
C GLN A 1150 -29.09 -15.37 -58.94
N ALA A 1151 -28.20 -16.38 -58.82
CA ALA A 1151 -26.83 -16.26 -59.29
C ALA A 1151 -26.78 -16.15 -60.83
N SER A 1152 -27.67 -16.83 -61.54
CA SER A 1152 -27.81 -16.69 -63.00
C SER A 1152 -28.44 -15.36 -63.42
N GLU A 1153 -29.35 -14.79 -62.62
CA GLU A 1153 -29.86 -13.42 -62.84
C GLU A 1153 -28.78 -12.37 -62.55
N PHE A 1154 -27.99 -12.53 -61.49
CA PHE A 1154 -26.84 -11.68 -61.19
C PHE A 1154 -25.81 -11.72 -62.33
N MET A 1155 -25.50 -12.90 -62.86
CA MET A 1155 -24.57 -13.05 -63.98
C MET A 1155 -25.15 -12.55 -65.32
N SER A 1156 -26.45 -12.75 -65.58
CA SER A 1156 -27.10 -12.28 -66.82
C SER A 1156 -27.30 -10.76 -66.84
N TYR A 1157 -27.65 -10.16 -65.69
CA TYR A 1157 -27.86 -8.72 -65.53
C TYR A 1157 -26.57 -7.92 -65.70
N PHE A 1158 -25.41 -8.53 -65.40
CA PHE A 1158 -24.09 -7.91 -65.60
C PHE A 1158 -23.36 -8.39 -66.86
N ASN A 1159 -24.02 -9.19 -67.71
CA ASN A 1159 -23.50 -9.70 -68.96
C ASN A 1159 -22.12 -10.39 -68.80
N LEU A 1160 -21.92 -11.06 -67.67
CA LEU A 1160 -20.68 -11.75 -67.33
C LEU A 1160 -20.79 -13.18 -67.88
N GLY A 1161 -20.09 -13.44 -68.98
CA GLY A 1161 -19.97 -14.79 -69.57
C GLY A 1161 -19.45 -15.80 -68.54
N LYS A 1162 -19.98 -17.03 -68.62
CA LYS A 1162 -19.84 -18.12 -67.63
C LYS A 1162 -18.44 -18.28 -67.05
#